data_AF-A0AA96PNH0-F1
#
_entry.id   AF-A0AA96PNH0-F1
#
_cell.length_a   1.000
_cell.length_b   1.000
_cell.length_c   1.000
_cell.angle_alpha   90.00
_cell.angle_beta   90.00
_cell.angle_gamma   90.00
#
_symmetry.space_group_name_H-M   'P 1'
#
loop_
_entity.id
_entity.type
_entity.pdbx_description
1 polymer ?
#
loop_
_entity_poly.entity_id
_entity_poly.type
_entity_poly.pdbx_seq_one_letter_code
_entity_poly.pdbx_strand_id
1 'polypeptide(L)'
;MALAVGVSVLAVEAWAATKVPLPKARPIARSAAQAPTAVAAPAKPLAPDAASPAPVIQPATRQHAAIPPAAKKPVARAAVAATTSTPQADAETLENVIELIRKRKGSEAAQVVQTIGDPVARKLGEWIYLRSDDNGASVERYRAFVAANPSWPSQTFLRRRIEAALWDDKRDDSAIQSYFESEKPISAKGKFALAKSLLARGDRAGAERLIRDAWRSDPISGDTESMAIDMFGALITPGDHKARMDMLLYGSDSDAALRSAKRLGGAQMALARARIGVTKKASNANALLAAVPSELHSDPGYIFSRIQQLRREEKFGEAARLMIAAPHEPQRLHNLDEWWIERRLTARKLLDVGEHRSAYLVARDAALPARDIYKTEQEFTAGWIALRFLKDPATAAQHFARIGVGSVNPTALARAGYWQGRAAEAAGRSQEARAAYTRAAEQSTSYYGQLARAKLGLQQLDISGALTARARGLDRLEIVRAVQLLYAMDEREVAIPIFGDVGENGDPEAVLGLAELAQQNKDARGTLLVGKAALNRGLPFDHYAYPTTGIPSYRPIGPEVESAVVYAIARQESAFNPAVVSPAQAYGLMQVTPSAAQYVTKRHGGTYDLARLKGDSVYNATLGAAELGGLLEDYRGSYIMTFAGYNAGRGSVRKWIERYGDPRDPKVDPVDWVESIPFSETRNYVQRIMENLQVYRARFGGGSRLQIEADLHRGASSSVE
;
A
#
# COMPACT_ATOMS: atom_id res chain seq x y z
N MET A 1 -11.44 -5.81 -18.49
CA MET A 1 -10.02 -5.38 -18.58
C MET A 1 -9.37 -5.72 -17.26
N ALA A 2 -8.19 -6.35 -17.29
CA ALA A 2 -7.52 -6.83 -16.09
C ALA A 2 -7.06 -5.68 -15.18
N LEU A 3 -7.31 -5.81 -13.89
CA LEU A 3 -6.58 -5.12 -12.84
C LEU A 3 -5.50 -6.10 -12.37
N ALA A 4 -4.26 -5.87 -12.73
CA ALA A 4 -3.15 -6.43 -11.97
C ALA A 4 -3.24 -5.84 -10.56
N VAL A 5 -3.11 -6.68 -9.54
CA VAL A 5 -3.07 -6.25 -8.14
C VAL A 5 -1.63 -6.36 -7.70
N GLY A 6 -0.86 -5.28 -7.90
CA GLY A 6 0.47 -5.14 -7.33
C GLY A 6 0.33 -4.96 -5.83
N VAL A 7 0.58 -6.03 -5.06
CA VAL A 7 0.47 -6.02 -3.60
C VAL A 7 1.54 -5.11 -3.01
N SER A 8 1.17 -3.85 -2.77
CA SER A 8 1.86 -3.02 -1.79
C SER A 8 1.77 -3.74 -0.45
N VAL A 9 2.92 -4.17 0.10
CA VAL A 9 2.98 -4.94 1.35
C VAL A 9 2.35 -4.14 2.50
N LEU A 10 1.08 -4.44 2.73
CA LEU A 10 0.38 -4.37 3.99
C LEU A 10 0.09 -5.82 4.38
N ALA A 11 0.14 -6.14 5.68
CA ALA A 11 0.03 -7.51 6.16
C ALA A 11 -1.18 -8.24 5.57
N VAL A 12 -0.93 -9.34 4.85
CA VAL A 12 -1.98 -10.20 4.28
C VAL A 12 -2.27 -11.32 5.27
N GLU A 13 -3.40 -11.22 5.97
CA GLU A 13 -4.06 -12.39 6.53
C GLU A 13 -4.65 -13.21 5.37
N ALA A 14 -4.38 -14.51 5.34
CA ALA A 14 -4.71 -15.36 4.20
C ALA A 14 -6.20 -15.75 4.16
N TRP A 15 -6.90 -15.41 3.09
CA TRP A 15 -8.27 -15.89 2.81
C TRP A 15 -8.27 -16.76 1.55
N ALA A 16 -8.59 -18.03 1.70
CA ALA A 16 -8.69 -18.99 0.61
C ALA A 16 -10.10 -18.98 -0.01
N ALA A 17 -10.18 -19.01 -1.34
CA ALA A 17 -11.43 -19.17 -2.08
C ALA A 17 -11.37 -20.41 -2.98
N THR A 18 -12.37 -21.29 -2.86
CA THR A 18 -12.50 -22.53 -3.63
C THR A 18 -13.11 -22.31 -5.03
N LYS A 19 -12.87 -23.27 -5.92
CA LYS A 19 -13.03 -23.12 -7.38
C LYS A 19 -14.46 -23.43 -7.87
N VAL A 20 -14.87 -22.74 -8.94
CA VAL A 20 -16.10 -23.02 -9.72
C VAL A 20 -15.74 -23.74 -11.03
N PRO A 21 -16.57 -24.69 -11.51
CA PRO A 21 -16.61 -25.11 -12.93
C PRO A 21 -17.92 -24.71 -13.66
N LEU A 22 -17.78 -24.41 -14.95
CA LEU A 22 -18.82 -24.27 -16.02
C LEU A 22 -18.60 -25.44 -17.04
N PRO A 23 -19.41 -25.74 -18.11
CA PRO A 23 -20.20 -24.79 -18.94
C PRO A 23 -21.42 -25.27 -19.85
N LYS A 24 -22.03 -24.30 -20.58
CA LYS A 24 -22.74 -24.38 -21.91
C LYS A 24 -24.16 -25.01 -21.98
N ALA A 25 -25.03 -24.73 -22.98
CA ALA A 25 -24.87 -24.15 -24.35
C ALA A 25 -26.00 -23.17 -24.84
N ARG A 26 -25.91 -22.66 -26.10
CA ARG A 26 -26.88 -21.78 -26.83
C ARG A 26 -27.80 -22.56 -27.78
N PRO A 27 -29.03 -22.10 -28.09
CA PRO A 27 -29.36 -21.35 -29.34
C PRO A 27 -30.43 -20.21 -29.12
N ILE A 28 -31.00 -19.41 -30.05
CA ILE A 28 -30.61 -18.77 -31.36
C ILE A 28 -31.47 -17.46 -31.57
N ALA A 29 -31.21 -16.72 -32.66
CA ALA A 29 -31.76 -15.43 -33.13
C ALA A 29 -33.30 -15.19 -33.20
N ARG A 30 -33.68 -13.89 -33.23
CA ARG A 30 -34.32 -13.24 -34.40
C ARG A 30 -34.24 -11.70 -34.38
N SER A 31 -34.39 -11.10 -35.56
CA SER A 31 -34.22 -9.65 -35.85
C SER A 31 -35.56 -8.91 -35.92
N ALA A 32 -35.55 -7.61 -35.59
CA ALA A 32 -36.38 -6.61 -36.27
C ALA A 32 -35.73 -5.21 -36.11
N ALA A 33 -35.65 -4.45 -37.20
CA ALA A 33 -35.17 -3.07 -37.21
C ALA A 33 -36.32 -2.11 -37.55
N GLN A 34 -36.30 -0.90 -36.99
CA GLN A 34 -37.05 0.25 -37.51
C GLN A 34 -36.24 1.54 -37.35
N ALA A 35 -36.37 2.40 -38.35
CA ALA A 35 -35.81 3.75 -38.50
C ALA A 35 -36.65 4.46 -39.57
N PRO A 36 -36.43 5.75 -39.88
CA PRO A 36 -36.21 6.90 -39.01
C PRO A 36 -37.27 8.00 -39.27
N THR A 37 -37.25 9.12 -38.55
CA THR A 37 -37.93 10.36 -38.97
C THR A 37 -37.05 11.60 -38.76
N ALA A 38 -37.10 12.52 -39.73
CA ALA A 38 -36.30 13.74 -39.84
C ALA A 38 -36.83 14.86 -38.92
N VAL A 39 -36.00 15.60 -38.16
CA VAL A 39 -35.30 16.85 -38.55
C VAL A 39 -36.21 17.97 -39.07
N ALA A 40 -36.31 19.04 -38.27
CA ALA A 40 -36.57 20.40 -38.74
C ALA A 40 -35.82 21.42 -37.85
N ALA A 41 -35.22 22.43 -38.47
CA ALA A 41 -34.51 23.57 -37.89
C ALA A 41 -34.48 24.69 -38.97
N PRO A 42 -34.02 25.94 -38.73
CA PRO A 42 -33.52 26.53 -37.48
C PRO A 42 -34.20 27.88 -37.12
N ALA A 43 -33.78 28.50 -36.00
CA ALA A 43 -33.96 29.94 -35.74
C ALA A 43 -32.58 30.60 -35.54
N LYS A 44 -32.43 31.87 -35.94
CA LYS A 44 -31.15 32.61 -36.00
C LYS A 44 -30.71 33.19 -34.63
N PRO A 45 -29.41 33.55 -34.48
CA PRO A 45 -28.79 33.74 -33.17
C PRO A 45 -29.02 35.13 -32.56
N LEU A 46 -29.02 35.16 -31.22
CA LEU A 46 -28.77 36.37 -30.43
C LEU A 46 -27.27 36.52 -30.17
N ALA A 47 -26.81 37.77 -30.03
CA ALA A 47 -25.40 38.11 -29.85
C ALA A 47 -24.86 37.65 -28.48
N PRO A 48 -23.54 37.42 -28.34
CA PRO A 48 -22.94 37.05 -27.07
C PRO A 48 -22.87 38.28 -26.14
N ASP A 49 -23.60 38.24 -25.03
CA ASP A 49 -23.36 39.16 -23.92
C ASP A 49 -21.93 39.00 -23.40
N ALA A 50 -21.31 40.13 -23.06
CA ALA A 50 -19.92 40.18 -22.62
C ALA A 50 -19.72 39.30 -21.39
N ALA A 51 -18.72 38.40 -21.45
CA ALA A 51 -18.38 37.53 -20.35
C ALA A 51 -18.01 38.35 -19.11
N SER A 52 -18.85 38.30 -18.07
CA SER A 52 -18.50 38.83 -16.75
C SER A 52 -17.15 38.29 -16.31
N PRO A 53 -16.22 39.13 -15.82
CA PRO A 53 -14.90 38.67 -15.40
C PRO A 53 -15.05 37.59 -14.33
N ALA A 54 -14.47 36.42 -14.59
CA ALA A 54 -14.60 35.29 -13.68
C ALA A 54 -14.05 35.66 -12.28
N PRO A 55 -14.74 35.32 -11.18
CA PRO A 55 -14.30 35.70 -9.85
C PRO A 55 -12.90 35.16 -9.56
N VAL A 56 -12.06 36.03 -9.02
CA VAL A 56 -10.67 35.78 -8.65
C VAL A 56 -10.59 34.52 -7.79
N ILE A 57 -9.69 33.61 -8.15
CA ILE A 57 -9.44 32.40 -7.36
C ILE A 57 -8.80 32.85 -6.04
N GLN A 58 -9.55 32.83 -4.96
CA GLN A 58 -9.01 33.18 -3.64
C GLN A 58 -7.99 32.11 -3.20
N PRO A 59 -6.86 32.52 -2.59
CA PRO A 59 -5.90 31.59 -2.02
C PRO A 59 -6.54 30.79 -0.88
N ALA A 60 -6.10 29.55 -0.67
CA ALA A 60 -6.70 28.67 0.32
C ALA A 60 -6.43 29.17 1.75
N THR A 61 -7.44 29.77 2.39
CA THR A 61 -7.41 30.18 3.80
C THR A 61 -7.50 28.97 4.72
N ARG A 62 -6.38 28.29 4.95
CA ARG A 62 -6.23 27.32 6.03
C ARG A 62 -4.91 27.51 6.78
N GLN A 63 -5.02 28.06 7.99
CA GLN A 63 -4.04 27.81 9.05
C GLN A 63 -4.27 26.38 9.55
N HIS A 64 -3.51 25.42 9.05
CA HIS A 64 -3.32 24.18 9.79
C HIS A 64 -2.27 24.48 10.86
N ALA A 65 -2.67 24.47 12.14
CA ALA A 65 -1.70 24.22 13.19
C ALA A 65 -0.99 22.91 12.84
N ALA A 66 0.34 22.93 12.77
CA ALA A 66 1.11 21.72 12.56
C ALA A 66 0.79 20.80 13.74
N ILE A 67 0.05 19.71 13.49
CA ILE A 67 -0.14 18.66 14.49
C ILE A 67 1.28 18.18 14.81
N PRO A 68 1.77 18.35 16.04
CA PRO A 68 3.12 17.91 16.37
C PRO A 68 3.23 16.43 16.04
N PRO A 69 4.32 15.96 15.39
CA PRO A 69 4.49 14.54 15.16
C PRO A 69 4.36 13.83 16.50
N ALA A 70 3.42 12.89 16.59
CA ALA A 70 3.14 12.19 17.84
C ALA A 70 4.46 11.63 18.39
N ALA A 71 4.78 11.96 19.64
CA ALA A 71 6.04 11.57 20.25
C ALA A 71 6.22 10.05 20.12
N LYS A 72 7.17 9.63 19.28
CA LYS A 72 7.45 8.21 19.08
C LYS A 72 7.80 7.61 20.43
N LYS A 73 7.10 6.55 20.85
CA LYS A 73 7.45 5.81 22.07
C LYS A 73 8.95 5.46 22.01
N PRO A 74 9.70 5.56 23.12
CA PRO A 74 11.08 5.12 23.15
C PRO A 74 11.20 3.68 22.65
N VAL A 75 12.12 3.44 21.73
CA VAL A 75 12.40 2.10 21.22
C VAL A 75 13.07 1.29 22.34
N ALA A 76 12.55 0.12 22.64
CA ALA A 76 13.15 -0.79 23.61
C ALA A 76 14.51 -1.28 23.08
N ARG A 77 15.56 -1.16 23.91
CA ARG A 77 16.91 -1.65 23.56
C ARG A 77 16.90 -3.15 23.34
N ALA A 78 17.68 -3.62 22.38
CA ALA A 78 17.83 -5.04 22.09
C ALA A 78 18.40 -5.80 23.30
N ALA A 79 17.78 -6.94 23.62
CA ALA A 79 18.29 -7.84 24.65
C ALA A 79 19.58 -8.55 24.19
N VAL A 80 20.50 -8.78 25.12
CA VAL A 80 21.76 -9.52 24.90
C VAL A 80 21.57 -10.96 25.39
N ALA A 81 21.98 -11.93 24.58
CA ALA A 81 21.92 -13.34 24.91
C ALA A 81 22.88 -13.70 26.06
N ALA A 82 22.39 -14.47 27.03
CA ALA A 82 23.21 -14.99 28.13
C ALA A 82 24.18 -16.11 27.70
N THR A 83 23.94 -16.73 26.53
CA THR A 83 24.72 -17.82 25.96
C THR A 83 25.19 -17.46 24.54
N THR A 84 26.38 -17.93 24.15
CA THR A 84 26.99 -17.67 22.83
C THR A 84 26.71 -18.77 21.81
N SER A 85 26.24 -19.93 22.24
CA SER A 85 25.99 -21.13 21.41
C SER A 85 24.80 -21.92 21.94
N THR A 86 24.02 -22.52 21.04
CA THR A 86 22.91 -23.44 21.39
C THR A 86 23.41 -24.88 21.27
N PRO A 87 23.19 -25.75 22.27
CA PRO A 87 23.47 -27.18 22.15
C PRO A 87 22.70 -27.82 21.00
N GLN A 88 23.26 -28.83 20.32
CA GLN A 88 22.61 -29.47 19.19
C GLN A 88 21.22 -30.05 19.56
N ALA A 89 21.09 -30.71 20.71
CA ALA A 89 19.82 -31.25 21.18
C ALA A 89 18.73 -30.17 21.40
N ASP A 90 19.13 -28.95 21.80
CA ASP A 90 18.22 -27.81 21.94
C ASP A 90 17.77 -27.27 20.58
N ALA A 91 18.65 -27.29 19.57
CA ALA A 91 18.33 -26.92 18.20
C ALA A 91 17.37 -27.94 17.55
N GLU A 92 17.64 -29.24 17.69
CA GLU A 92 16.76 -30.33 17.24
C GLU A 92 15.39 -30.29 17.93
N THR A 93 15.37 -29.94 19.23
CA THR A 93 14.12 -29.74 19.98
C THR A 93 13.33 -28.52 19.46
N LEU A 94 14.01 -27.43 19.10
CA LEU A 94 13.39 -26.25 18.50
C LEU A 94 12.83 -26.55 17.08
N GLU A 95 13.53 -27.33 16.27
CA GLU A 95 13.04 -27.80 14.97
C GLU A 95 11.76 -28.65 15.13
N ASN A 96 11.75 -29.55 16.12
CA ASN A 96 10.56 -30.34 16.45
C ASN A 96 9.37 -29.45 16.88
N VAL A 97 9.59 -28.36 17.62
CA VAL A 97 8.52 -27.37 17.92
C VAL A 97 7.91 -26.82 16.63
N ILE A 98 8.74 -26.42 15.65
CA ILE A 98 8.26 -25.87 14.37
C ILE A 98 7.44 -26.91 13.60
N GLU A 99 7.90 -28.16 13.58
CA GLU A 99 7.18 -29.27 12.96
C GLU A 99 5.85 -29.60 13.64
N LEU A 100 5.78 -29.57 14.96
CA LEU A 100 4.52 -29.74 15.70
C LEU A 100 3.53 -28.61 15.40
N ILE A 101 4.01 -27.36 15.29
CA ILE A 101 3.18 -26.21 14.87
C ILE A 101 2.64 -26.40 13.45
N ARG A 102 3.48 -26.80 12.48
CA ARG A 102 3.05 -27.11 11.10
C ARG A 102 1.98 -28.20 11.05
N LYS A 103 2.08 -29.19 11.94
CA LYS A 103 1.13 -30.30 12.11
C LYS A 103 -0.11 -29.94 12.96
N ARG A 104 -0.28 -28.66 13.35
CA ARG A 104 -1.35 -28.15 14.23
C ARG A 104 -1.40 -28.81 15.63
N LYS A 105 -0.28 -29.35 16.11
CA LYS A 105 -0.13 -29.99 17.43
C LYS A 105 0.31 -28.96 18.49
N GLY A 106 -0.45 -27.88 18.63
CA GLY A 106 -0.13 -26.74 19.50
C GLY A 106 0.17 -27.15 20.95
N SER A 107 -0.64 -28.02 21.55
CA SER A 107 -0.46 -28.49 22.93
C SER A 107 0.79 -29.34 23.15
N GLU A 108 1.25 -30.08 22.14
CA GLU A 108 2.51 -30.83 22.20
C GLU A 108 3.69 -29.86 22.08
N ALA A 109 3.66 -28.95 21.09
CA ALA A 109 4.66 -27.89 20.93
C ALA A 109 4.81 -27.05 22.21
N ALA A 110 3.69 -26.71 22.85
CA ALA A 110 3.61 -25.96 24.10
C ALA A 110 4.43 -26.58 25.25
N GLN A 111 4.52 -27.91 25.30
CA GLN A 111 5.29 -28.69 26.28
C GLN A 111 6.75 -28.82 25.85
N VAL A 112 7.01 -29.18 24.58
CA VAL A 112 8.36 -29.36 24.03
C VAL A 112 9.19 -28.07 24.09
N VAL A 113 8.58 -26.89 23.90
CA VAL A 113 9.30 -25.61 24.09
C VAL A 113 9.96 -25.52 25.47
N GLN A 114 9.30 -26.01 26.53
CA GLN A 114 9.80 -25.88 27.90
C GLN A 114 10.99 -26.79 28.20
N THR A 115 11.26 -27.82 27.39
CA THR A 115 12.39 -28.74 27.59
C THR A 115 13.70 -28.21 27.00
N ILE A 116 13.65 -27.21 26.13
CA ILE A 116 14.83 -26.56 25.53
C ILE A 116 15.64 -25.88 26.65
N GLY A 117 16.92 -26.21 26.80
CA GLY A 117 17.83 -25.66 27.81
C GLY A 117 18.25 -24.21 27.53
N ASP A 118 18.70 -23.94 26.30
CA ASP A 118 19.20 -22.64 25.85
C ASP A 118 18.13 -21.53 25.90
N PRO A 119 18.41 -20.39 26.59
CA PRO A 119 17.42 -19.33 26.75
C PRO A 119 16.92 -18.69 25.46
N VAL A 120 17.77 -18.56 24.43
CA VAL A 120 17.38 -17.93 23.15
C VAL A 120 16.55 -18.90 22.30
N ALA A 121 16.98 -20.16 22.18
CA ALA A 121 16.20 -21.18 21.49
C ALA A 121 14.83 -21.40 22.16
N ARG A 122 14.76 -21.48 23.49
CA ARG A 122 13.48 -21.57 24.24
C ARG A 122 12.57 -20.37 23.94
N LYS A 123 13.12 -19.15 24.00
CA LYS A 123 12.38 -17.91 23.75
C LYS A 123 11.89 -17.79 22.30
N LEU A 124 12.68 -18.26 21.34
CA LEU A 124 12.27 -18.37 19.94
C LEU A 124 11.15 -19.40 19.76
N GLY A 125 11.27 -20.59 20.34
CA GLY A 125 10.21 -21.61 20.31
C GLY A 125 8.90 -21.10 20.91
N GLU A 126 8.96 -20.40 22.03
CA GLU A 126 7.81 -19.74 22.66
C GLU A 126 7.20 -18.66 21.75
N TRP A 127 8.02 -17.82 21.12
CA TRP A 127 7.55 -16.81 20.17
C TRP A 127 6.85 -17.43 18.94
N ILE A 128 7.37 -18.53 18.41
CA ILE A 128 6.78 -19.28 17.28
C ILE A 128 5.43 -19.87 17.70
N TYR A 129 5.37 -20.53 18.86
CA TYR A 129 4.14 -21.09 19.43
C TYR A 129 3.07 -20.01 19.67
N LEU A 130 3.42 -18.89 20.33
CA LEU A 130 2.47 -17.79 20.58
C LEU A 130 2.03 -17.06 19.30
N ARG A 131 2.76 -17.21 18.19
CA ARG A 131 2.36 -16.71 16.88
C ARG A 131 1.53 -17.68 16.04
N SER A 132 1.51 -18.96 16.36
CA SER A 132 0.75 -19.94 15.58
C SER A 132 -0.75 -19.80 15.81
N ASP A 133 -1.53 -20.22 14.82
CA ASP A 133 -2.97 -20.34 14.96
C ASP A 133 -3.34 -21.52 15.86
N ASP A 134 -4.55 -21.48 16.41
CA ASP A 134 -5.18 -22.52 17.24
C ASP A 134 -4.30 -23.03 18.41
N ASN A 135 -3.39 -22.20 18.92
CA ASN A 135 -2.34 -22.62 19.86
C ASN A 135 -2.82 -22.94 21.29
N GLY A 136 -4.01 -22.48 21.69
CA GLY A 136 -4.56 -22.71 23.03
C GLY A 136 -3.78 -22.02 24.17
N ALA A 137 -2.94 -21.03 23.87
CA ALA A 137 -2.16 -20.32 24.88
C ALA A 137 -3.06 -19.42 25.76
N SER A 138 -2.88 -19.50 27.08
CA SER A 138 -3.66 -18.68 28.02
C SER A 138 -3.23 -17.21 28.03
N VAL A 139 -4.12 -16.34 28.50
CA VAL A 139 -3.86 -14.91 28.76
C VAL A 139 -2.57 -14.70 29.55
N GLU A 140 -2.32 -15.50 30.59
CA GLU A 140 -1.14 -15.41 31.44
C GLU A 140 0.15 -15.71 30.67
N ARG A 141 0.14 -16.73 29.80
CA ARG A 141 1.32 -17.12 29.00
C ARG A 141 1.70 -16.01 28.00
N TYR A 142 0.72 -15.44 27.30
CA TYR A 142 0.95 -14.28 26.43
C TYR A 142 1.44 -13.05 27.22
N ARG A 143 0.81 -12.73 28.36
CA ARG A 143 1.21 -11.59 29.22
C ARG A 143 2.65 -11.76 29.72
N ALA A 144 3.02 -12.95 30.18
CA ALA A 144 4.37 -13.26 30.65
C ALA A 144 5.42 -13.05 29.54
N PHE A 145 5.15 -13.54 28.32
CA PHE A 145 6.08 -13.35 27.20
C PHE A 145 6.23 -11.86 26.82
N VAL A 146 5.11 -11.13 26.69
CA VAL A 146 5.13 -9.70 26.32
C VAL A 146 5.84 -8.86 27.38
N ALA A 147 5.58 -9.08 28.66
CA ALA A 147 6.19 -8.34 29.76
C ALA A 147 7.70 -8.61 29.89
N ALA A 148 8.13 -9.88 29.72
CA ALA A 148 9.53 -10.26 29.84
C ALA A 148 10.39 -9.86 28.61
N ASN A 149 9.77 -9.61 27.44
CA ASN A 149 10.48 -9.45 26.18
C ASN A 149 10.03 -8.19 25.39
N PRO A 150 10.13 -6.97 25.95
CA PRO A 150 9.61 -5.75 25.32
C PRO A 150 10.33 -5.34 24.01
N SER A 151 11.54 -5.85 23.77
CA SER A 151 12.31 -5.62 22.53
C SER A 151 12.17 -6.74 21.50
N TRP A 152 11.41 -7.79 21.80
CA TRP A 152 11.13 -8.86 20.83
C TRP A 152 10.03 -8.42 19.86
N PRO A 153 10.03 -8.93 18.61
CA PRO A 153 9.06 -8.51 17.62
C PRO A 153 7.65 -9.04 17.91
N SER A 154 6.66 -8.48 17.22
CA SER A 154 5.24 -8.86 17.24
C SER A 154 4.43 -8.35 18.45
N GLN A 155 4.92 -7.34 19.17
CA GLN A 155 4.26 -6.78 20.36
C GLN A 155 2.77 -6.47 20.15
N THR A 156 2.43 -5.73 19.08
CA THR A 156 1.03 -5.38 18.76
C THR A 156 0.18 -6.60 18.41
N PHE A 157 0.75 -7.62 17.75
CA PHE A 157 0.04 -8.85 17.43
C PHE A 157 -0.23 -9.68 18.69
N LEU A 158 0.77 -9.87 19.54
CA LEU A 158 0.64 -10.63 20.79
C LEU A 158 -0.32 -9.94 21.77
N ARG A 159 -0.32 -8.61 21.84
CA ARG A 159 -1.35 -7.85 22.59
C ARG A 159 -2.76 -8.06 22.08
N ARG A 160 -2.98 -8.17 20.76
CA ARG A 160 -4.30 -8.53 20.21
C ARG A 160 -4.68 -9.98 20.55
N ARG A 161 -3.73 -10.91 20.62
CA ARG A 161 -3.97 -12.28 21.11
C ARG A 161 -4.32 -12.30 22.61
N ILE A 162 -3.68 -11.48 23.46
CA ILE A 162 -4.08 -11.29 24.87
C ILE A 162 -5.53 -10.80 24.97
N GLU A 163 -5.88 -9.76 24.23
CA GLU A 163 -7.22 -9.18 24.22
C GLU A 163 -8.30 -10.12 23.66
N ALA A 164 -7.93 -10.98 22.70
CA ALA A 164 -8.80 -12.04 22.21
C ALA A 164 -9.03 -13.10 23.30
N ALA A 165 -7.98 -13.64 23.92
CA ALA A 165 -8.09 -14.65 24.97
C ALA A 165 -8.86 -14.14 26.21
N LEU A 166 -8.68 -12.87 26.61
CA LEU A 166 -9.48 -12.24 27.68
C LEU A 166 -11.00 -12.30 27.41
N TRP A 167 -11.41 -12.15 26.15
CA TRP A 167 -12.80 -12.19 25.71
C TRP A 167 -13.30 -13.63 25.46
N ASP A 168 -12.54 -14.41 24.70
CA ASP A 168 -12.93 -15.75 24.23
C ASP A 168 -12.98 -16.75 25.39
N ASP A 169 -12.00 -16.70 26.32
CA ASP A 169 -11.97 -17.52 27.54
C ASP A 169 -12.94 -17.00 28.61
N LYS A 170 -13.69 -15.92 28.34
CA LYS A 170 -14.67 -15.27 29.23
C LYS A 170 -14.10 -14.94 30.61
N ARG A 171 -12.86 -14.42 30.67
CA ARG A 171 -12.14 -14.18 31.92
C ARG A 171 -12.92 -13.28 32.88
N ASP A 172 -12.61 -13.45 34.16
CA ASP A 172 -13.19 -12.66 35.26
C ASP A 172 -12.72 -11.20 35.23
N ASP A 173 -13.44 -10.36 35.98
CA ASP A 173 -13.17 -8.93 36.03
C ASP A 173 -11.79 -8.60 36.60
N SER A 174 -11.25 -9.40 37.53
CA SER A 174 -9.92 -9.17 38.11
C SER A 174 -8.82 -9.32 37.05
N ALA A 175 -8.88 -10.40 36.26
CA ALA A 175 -7.95 -10.65 35.16
C ALA A 175 -8.02 -9.56 34.07
N ILE A 176 -9.23 -9.08 33.75
CA ILE A 176 -9.46 -8.00 32.78
C ILE A 176 -8.87 -6.68 33.30
N GLN A 177 -9.19 -6.28 34.53
CA GLN A 177 -8.69 -5.03 35.11
C GLN A 177 -7.17 -5.03 35.26
N SER A 178 -6.59 -6.12 35.79
CA SER A 178 -5.14 -6.30 35.93
C SER A 178 -4.37 -6.11 34.61
N TYR A 179 -4.97 -6.39 33.45
CA TYR A 179 -4.35 -6.12 32.15
C TYR A 179 -4.51 -4.65 31.74
N PHE A 180 -5.73 -4.10 31.85
CA PHE A 180 -6.04 -2.74 31.38
C PHE A 180 -5.66 -1.61 32.37
N GLU A 181 -5.16 -1.93 33.57
CA GLU A 181 -4.56 -0.95 34.51
C GLU A 181 -3.39 -0.16 33.89
N SER A 182 -2.55 -0.83 33.09
CA SER A 182 -1.37 -0.25 32.46
C SER A 182 -1.49 -0.15 30.93
N GLU A 183 -2.52 -0.75 30.34
CA GLU A 183 -2.67 -0.86 28.90
C GLU A 183 -4.01 -0.36 28.37
N LYS A 184 -3.98 0.25 27.19
CA LYS A 184 -5.20 0.62 26.44
C LYS A 184 -5.59 -0.51 25.48
N PRO A 185 -6.89 -0.81 25.33
CA PRO A 185 -7.35 -1.83 24.39
C PRO A 185 -7.09 -1.42 22.93
N ILE A 186 -6.63 -2.37 22.11
CA ILE A 186 -6.25 -2.17 20.70
C ILE A 186 -7.02 -3.08 19.72
N SER A 187 -8.09 -3.73 20.19
CA SER A 187 -9.00 -4.59 19.43
C SER A 187 -10.44 -4.51 19.93
N ALA A 188 -11.40 -4.91 19.10
CA ALA A 188 -12.81 -4.99 19.47
C ALA A 188 -13.02 -5.86 20.72
N LYS A 189 -12.41 -7.07 20.73
CA LYS A 189 -12.51 -8.03 21.84
C LYS A 189 -11.99 -7.44 23.16
N GLY A 190 -10.84 -6.75 23.13
CA GLY A 190 -10.31 -6.06 24.31
C GLY A 190 -11.20 -4.93 24.82
N LYS A 191 -11.73 -4.10 23.90
CA LYS A 191 -12.69 -3.02 24.25
C LYS A 191 -13.97 -3.60 24.85
N PHE A 192 -14.50 -4.69 24.30
CA PHE A 192 -15.69 -5.37 24.81
C PHE A 192 -15.46 -6.06 26.17
N ALA A 193 -14.32 -6.73 26.37
CA ALA A 193 -13.94 -7.31 27.66
C ALA A 193 -13.85 -6.24 28.75
N LEU A 194 -13.16 -5.12 28.48
CA LEU A 194 -13.09 -4.00 29.41
C LEU A 194 -14.47 -3.35 29.64
N ALA A 195 -15.29 -3.18 28.60
CA ALA A 195 -16.64 -2.63 28.74
C ALA A 195 -17.56 -3.48 29.64
N LYS A 196 -17.53 -4.82 29.50
CA LYS A 196 -18.22 -5.75 30.40
C LYS A 196 -17.83 -5.49 31.86
N SER A 197 -16.52 -5.36 32.12
CA SER A 197 -15.99 -5.14 33.46
C SER A 197 -16.33 -3.76 34.04
N LEU A 198 -16.39 -2.72 33.19
CA LEU A 198 -16.85 -1.39 33.60
C LEU A 198 -18.35 -1.39 33.95
N LEU A 199 -19.20 -2.12 33.21
CA LEU A 199 -20.63 -2.27 33.55
C LEU A 199 -20.83 -2.96 34.90
N ALA A 200 -20.10 -4.05 35.17
CA ALA A 200 -20.15 -4.76 36.45
C ALA A 200 -19.80 -3.86 37.65
N ARG A 201 -18.98 -2.82 37.42
CA ARG A 201 -18.56 -1.82 38.41
C ARG A 201 -19.39 -0.53 38.41
N GLY A 202 -20.42 -0.43 37.57
CA GLY A 202 -21.29 0.74 37.45
C GLY A 202 -20.78 1.88 36.56
N ASP A 203 -19.59 1.79 35.95
CA ASP A 203 -19.11 2.77 34.96
C ASP A 203 -19.75 2.52 33.58
N ARG A 204 -21.04 2.85 33.50
CA ARG A 204 -21.81 2.76 32.26
C ARG A 204 -21.27 3.69 31.17
N ALA A 205 -20.83 4.89 31.52
CA ALA A 205 -20.35 5.88 30.55
C ALA A 205 -19.02 5.45 29.89
N GLY A 206 -18.11 4.86 30.67
CA GLY A 206 -16.87 4.26 30.15
C GLY A 206 -17.14 3.05 29.27
N ALA A 207 -18.07 2.17 29.68
CA ALA A 207 -18.49 1.02 28.88
C ALA A 207 -19.12 1.43 27.54
N GLU A 208 -20.11 2.33 27.53
CA GLU A 208 -20.77 2.82 26.32
C GLU A 208 -19.78 3.44 25.33
N ARG A 209 -18.76 4.16 25.82
CA ARG A 209 -17.68 4.72 24.99
C ARG A 209 -16.85 3.63 24.29
N LEU A 210 -16.47 2.58 25.02
CA LEU A 210 -15.68 1.46 24.47
C LEU A 210 -16.48 0.60 23.50
N ILE A 211 -17.75 0.29 23.84
CA ILE A 211 -18.67 -0.45 22.98
C ILE A 211 -18.88 0.31 21.67
N ARG A 212 -19.15 1.62 21.74
CA ARG A 212 -19.30 2.49 20.57
C ARG A 212 -18.08 2.49 19.67
N ASP A 213 -16.89 2.66 20.24
CA ASP A 213 -15.65 2.70 19.46
C ASP A 213 -15.36 1.35 18.78
N ALA A 214 -15.47 0.25 19.53
CA ALA A 214 -15.34 -1.10 18.99
C ALA A 214 -16.34 -1.36 17.85
N TRP A 215 -17.62 -1.09 18.11
CA TRP A 215 -18.70 -1.38 17.18
C TRP A 215 -18.61 -0.58 15.87
N ARG A 216 -18.25 0.71 15.95
CA ARG A 216 -18.18 1.58 14.77
C ARG A 216 -16.92 1.38 13.94
N SER A 217 -15.78 1.13 14.59
CA SER A 217 -14.45 1.32 13.97
C SER A 217 -13.68 0.02 13.74
N ASP A 218 -13.86 -0.99 14.58
CA ASP A 218 -13.00 -2.18 14.57
C ASP A 218 -13.54 -3.31 13.65
N PRO A 219 -12.65 -4.15 13.10
CA PRO A 219 -13.03 -5.45 12.53
C PRO A 219 -13.61 -6.36 13.61
N ILE A 220 -14.72 -7.04 13.29
CA ILE A 220 -15.42 -7.96 14.20
C ILE A 220 -15.91 -9.15 13.38
N SER A 221 -15.63 -10.38 13.82
CA SER A 221 -16.18 -11.60 13.18
C SER A 221 -17.69 -11.71 13.41
N GLY A 222 -18.40 -12.54 12.64
CA GLY A 222 -19.84 -12.78 12.83
C GLY A 222 -20.18 -13.28 14.25
N ASP A 223 -19.34 -14.14 14.81
CA ASP A 223 -19.53 -14.67 16.18
C ASP A 223 -19.32 -13.57 17.23
N THR A 224 -18.27 -12.75 17.09
CA THR A 224 -18.01 -11.64 18.01
C THR A 224 -19.06 -10.53 17.87
N GLU A 225 -19.60 -10.29 16.66
CA GLU A 225 -20.75 -9.38 16.44
C GLU A 225 -21.98 -9.88 17.19
N SER A 226 -22.23 -11.19 17.16
CA SER A 226 -23.39 -11.80 17.80
C SER A 226 -23.27 -11.74 19.33
N MET A 227 -22.14 -12.18 19.89
CA MET A 227 -21.87 -12.08 21.33
C MET A 227 -21.95 -10.63 21.85
N ALA A 228 -21.46 -9.65 21.07
CA ALA A 228 -21.53 -8.25 21.45
C ALA A 228 -22.97 -7.68 21.39
N ILE A 229 -23.82 -8.16 20.48
CA ILE A 229 -25.25 -7.82 20.45
C ILE A 229 -25.98 -8.43 21.64
N ASP A 230 -25.72 -9.70 21.96
CA ASP A 230 -26.38 -10.39 23.07
C ASP A 230 -26.04 -9.73 24.42
N MET A 231 -24.80 -9.26 24.57
CA MET A 231 -24.31 -8.64 25.82
C MET A 231 -24.58 -7.13 25.91
N PHE A 232 -24.51 -6.40 24.79
CA PHE A 232 -24.51 -4.93 24.77
C PHE A 232 -25.59 -4.31 23.87
N GLY A 233 -26.54 -5.08 23.33
CA GLY A 233 -27.53 -4.59 22.37
C GLY A 233 -28.31 -3.37 22.83
N ALA A 234 -28.64 -3.28 24.13
CA ALA A 234 -29.32 -2.12 24.73
C ALA A 234 -28.44 -0.85 24.87
N LEU A 235 -27.13 -0.96 24.60
CA LEU A 235 -26.13 0.11 24.64
C LEU A 235 -25.69 0.55 23.23
N ILE A 236 -26.05 -0.22 22.19
CA ILE A 236 -25.72 0.04 20.79
C ILE A 236 -26.89 0.77 20.15
N THR A 237 -26.70 2.05 19.84
CA THR A 237 -27.75 2.91 19.29
C THR A 237 -27.95 2.69 17.79
N PRO A 238 -29.09 3.12 17.20
CA PRO A 238 -29.25 3.20 15.75
C PRO A 238 -28.12 4.02 15.08
N GLY A 239 -27.61 5.07 15.73
CA GLY A 239 -26.45 5.83 15.21
C GLY A 239 -25.17 5.00 15.15
N ASP A 240 -24.97 4.05 16.08
CA ASP A 240 -23.83 3.13 16.08
C ASP A 240 -23.95 2.09 14.96
N HIS A 241 -25.16 1.55 14.72
CA HIS A 241 -25.42 0.70 13.56
C HIS A 241 -25.23 1.43 12.23
N LYS A 242 -25.65 2.70 12.11
CA LYS A 242 -25.46 3.50 10.88
C LYS A 242 -23.98 3.75 10.59
N ALA A 243 -23.22 4.20 11.58
CA ALA A 243 -21.79 4.43 11.43
C ALA A 243 -21.02 3.14 11.08
N ARG A 244 -21.35 2.00 11.73
CA ARG A 244 -20.78 0.68 11.37
C ARG A 244 -21.15 0.28 9.95
N MET A 245 -22.42 0.40 9.56
CA MET A 245 -22.89 0.12 8.20
C MET A 245 -22.12 0.95 7.17
N ASP A 246 -21.98 2.26 7.39
CA ASP A 246 -21.31 3.14 6.44
C ASP A 246 -19.83 2.81 6.27
N MET A 247 -19.13 2.56 7.37
CA MET A 247 -17.71 2.17 7.40
C MET A 247 -17.48 0.87 6.62
N LEU A 248 -18.29 -0.16 6.88
CA LEU A 248 -18.20 -1.46 6.20
C LEU A 248 -18.52 -1.36 4.69
N LEU A 249 -19.42 -0.46 4.29
CA LEU A 249 -19.77 -0.19 2.89
C LEU A 249 -18.72 0.60 2.10
N TYR A 250 -17.66 1.09 2.75
CA TYR A 250 -16.43 1.52 2.06
C TYR A 250 -15.43 0.36 1.89
N GLY A 251 -15.54 -0.69 2.72
CA GLY A 251 -14.73 -1.90 2.64
C GLY A 251 -15.38 -3.02 1.82
N SER A 252 -14.92 -4.25 2.05
CA SER A 252 -15.37 -5.45 1.33
C SER A 252 -16.46 -6.26 2.05
N ASP A 253 -16.66 -6.06 3.36
CA ASP A 253 -17.60 -6.84 4.18
C ASP A 253 -19.06 -6.39 3.96
N SER A 254 -19.59 -6.81 2.81
CA SER A 254 -20.96 -6.57 2.38
C SER A 254 -21.99 -7.18 3.33
N ASP A 255 -21.65 -8.28 4.01
CA ASP A 255 -22.61 -9.06 4.78
C ASP A 255 -22.78 -8.48 6.19
N ALA A 256 -21.69 -8.07 6.85
CA ALA A 256 -21.78 -7.28 8.10
C ALA A 256 -22.42 -5.91 7.87
N ALA A 257 -22.19 -5.28 6.71
CA ALA A 257 -22.91 -4.07 6.31
C ALA A 257 -24.42 -4.31 6.20
N LEU A 258 -24.85 -5.38 5.51
CA LEU A 258 -26.28 -5.73 5.39
C LEU A 258 -26.90 -6.13 6.74
N ARG A 259 -26.18 -6.83 7.62
CA ARG A 259 -26.65 -7.10 9.00
C ARG A 259 -26.84 -5.81 9.80
N SER A 260 -25.93 -4.84 9.65
CA SER A 260 -26.05 -3.52 10.29
C SER A 260 -27.24 -2.72 9.73
N ALA A 261 -27.40 -2.71 8.41
CA ALA A 261 -28.53 -2.07 7.72
C ALA A 261 -29.89 -2.68 8.12
N LYS A 262 -29.96 -4.01 8.30
CA LYS A 262 -31.19 -4.71 8.70
C LYS A 262 -31.72 -4.22 10.05
N ARG A 263 -30.84 -3.87 10.99
CA ARG A 263 -31.19 -3.32 12.32
C ARG A 263 -31.70 -1.88 12.27
N LEU A 264 -31.57 -1.21 11.12
CA LEU A 264 -32.04 0.17 10.87
C LEU A 264 -33.31 0.25 10.02
N GLY A 265 -33.81 -0.89 9.51
CA GLY A 265 -35.03 -0.96 8.70
C GLY A 265 -34.85 -0.81 7.19
N GLY A 266 -35.99 -0.75 6.48
CA GLY A 266 -36.06 -0.93 5.03
C GLY A 266 -35.30 0.11 4.20
N ALA A 267 -35.34 1.38 4.58
CA ALA A 267 -34.67 2.47 3.84
C ALA A 267 -33.14 2.31 3.85
N GLN A 268 -32.55 1.98 5.00
CA GLN A 268 -31.12 1.74 5.12
C GLN A 268 -30.70 0.42 4.44
N MET A 269 -31.55 -0.60 4.45
CA MET A 269 -31.35 -1.81 3.64
C MET A 269 -31.33 -1.51 2.12
N ALA A 270 -32.19 -0.60 1.64
CA ALA A 270 -32.17 -0.17 0.24
C ALA A 270 -30.88 0.59 -0.09
N LEU A 271 -30.47 1.54 0.76
CA LEU A 271 -29.20 2.25 0.62
C LEU A 271 -28.01 1.30 0.60
N ALA A 272 -27.89 0.38 1.56
CA ALA A 272 -26.80 -0.59 1.63
C ALA A 272 -26.72 -1.46 0.37
N ARG A 273 -27.86 -1.96 -0.13
CA ARG A 273 -27.93 -2.71 -1.40
C ARG A 273 -27.49 -1.87 -2.59
N ALA A 274 -27.88 -0.61 -2.67
CA ALA A 274 -27.44 0.31 -3.73
C ALA A 274 -25.94 0.57 -3.68
N ARG A 275 -25.38 0.85 -2.50
CA ARG A 275 -23.93 1.02 -2.29
C ARG A 275 -23.15 -0.23 -2.70
N ILE A 276 -23.58 -1.42 -2.27
CA ILE A 276 -22.98 -2.72 -2.66
C ILE A 276 -23.10 -2.95 -4.18
N GLY A 277 -24.26 -2.66 -4.76
CA GLY A 277 -24.51 -2.80 -6.21
C GLY A 277 -23.57 -1.92 -7.04
N VAL A 278 -23.37 -0.67 -6.63
CA VAL A 278 -22.37 0.23 -7.23
C VAL A 278 -20.97 -0.35 -7.02
N THR A 279 -20.52 -0.65 -5.80
CA THR A 279 -19.16 -1.17 -5.55
C THR A 279 -18.85 -2.43 -6.37
N LYS A 280 -19.79 -3.39 -6.44
CA LYS A 280 -19.67 -4.64 -7.22
C LYS A 280 -19.92 -4.48 -8.74
N LYS A 281 -20.20 -3.26 -9.23
CA LYS A 281 -20.49 -2.95 -10.65
C LYS A 281 -21.66 -3.78 -11.20
N ALA A 282 -22.70 -3.97 -10.40
CA ALA A 282 -23.90 -4.72 -10.80
C ALA A 282 -24.61 -4.01 -11.97
N SER A 283 -25.13 -4.78 -12.92
CA SER A 283 -25.84 -4.26 -14.10
C SER A 283 -27.10 -3.45 -13.75
N ASN A 284 -27.70 -3.73 -12.58
CA ASN A 284 -28.86 -3.02 -12.05
C ASN A 284 -28.52 -1.91 -11.04
N ALA A 285 -27.25 -1.49 -10.91
CA ALA A 285 -26.83 -0.49 -9.92
C ALA A 285 -27.64 0.82 -9.99
N ASN A 286 -28.01 1.29 -11.19
CA ASN A 286 -28.88 2.46 -11.36
C ASN A 286 -30.31 2.25 -10.82
N ALA A 287 -30.90 1.07 -11.04
CA ALA A 287 -32.21 0.75 -10.50
C ALA A 287 -32.17 0.67 -8.97
N LEU A 288 -31.08 0.14 -8.40
CA LEU A 288 -30.87 0.12 -6.95
C LEU A 288 -30.71 1.53 -6.38
N LEU A 289 -29.95 2.42 -7.04
CA LEU A 289 -29.81 3.83 -6.63
C LEU A 289 -31.14 4.60 -6.74
N ALA A 290 -31.97 4.31 -7.75
CA ALA A 290 -33.29 4.91 -7.91
C ALA A 290 -34.30 4.39 -6.87
N ALA A 291 -34.14 3.17 -6.38
CA ALA A 291 -34.96 2.56 -5.33
C ALA A 291 -34.58 3.00 -3.90
N VAL A 292 -33.55 3.83 -3.72
CA VAL A 292 -33.26 4.43 -2.41
C VAL A 292 -34.27 5.55 -2.14
N PRO A 293 -34.97 5.56 -0.99
CA PRO A 293 -35.91 6.62 -0.62
C PRO A 293 -35.28 8.02 -0.64
N SER A 294 -36.06 9.03 -1.04
CA SER A 294 -35.58 10.39 -1.30
C SER A 294 -34.99 11.09 -0.07
N GLU A 295 -35.47 10.76 1.13
CA GLU A 295 -34.94 11.26 2.40
C GLU A 295 -33.48 10.85 2.66
N LEU A 296 -32.99 9.80 1.99
CA LEU A 296 -31.60 9.35 2.04
C LEU A 296 -30.73 9.88 0.88
N HIS A 297 -31.26 10.71 -0.03
CA HIS A 297 -30.44 11.23 -1.15
C HIS A 297 -29.40 12.26 -0.70
N SER A 298 -29.57 12.84 0.50
CA SER A 298 -28.57 13.70 1.16
C SER A 298 -27.54 12.91 2.00
N ASP A 299 -27.68 11.59 2.09
CA ASP A 299 -26.74 10.72 2.80
C ASP A 299 -25.36 10.71 2.11
N PRO A 300 -24.24 10.92 2.83
CA PRO A 300 -22.91 10.91 2.23
C PRO A 300 -22.60 9.61 1.48
N GLY A 301 -23.05 8.45 1.97
CA GLY A 301 -22.87 7.16 1.30
C GLY A 301 -23.69 7.01 0.02
N TYR A 302 -24.87 7.65 -0.06
CA TYR A 302 -25.63 7.76 -1.30
C TYR A 302 -24.89 8.65 -2.31
N ILE A 303 -24.50 9.85 -1.88
CA ILE A 303 -23.79 10.84 -2.70
C ILE A 303 -22.51 10.22 -3.27
N PHE A 304 -21.68 9.57 -2.43
CA PHE A 304 -20.47 8.86 -2.84
C PHE A 304 -20.74 7.84 -3.95
N SER A 305 -21.77 7.01 -3.77
CA SER A 305 -22.13 5.95 -4.72
C SER A 305 -22.69 6.52 -6.02
N ARG A 306 -23.42 7.64 -5.95
CA ARG A 306 -23.90 8.36 -7.13
C ARG A 306 -22.74 8.98 -7.91
N ILE A 307 -21.73 9.57 -7.25
CA ILE A 307 -20.51 10.07 -7.89
C ILE A 307 -19.75 8.93 -8.58
N GLN A 308 -19.54 7.81 -7.88
CA GLN A 308 -18.91 6.61 -8.45
C GLN A 308 -19.61 6.12 -9.71
N GLN A 309 -20.95 6.10 -9.71
CA GLN A 309 -21.75 5.68 -10.85
C GLN A 309 -21.65 6.68 -12.01
N LEU A 310 -21.83 7.99 -11.75
CA LEU A 310 -21.70 9.05 -12.76
C LEU A 310 -20.31 9.04 -13.43
N ARG A 311 -19.23 8.86 -12.66
CA ARG A 311 -17.87 8.74 -13.21
C ARG A 311 -17.69 7.51 -14.10
N ARG A 312 -18.39 6.40 -13.83
CA ARG A 312 -18.32 5.17 -14.65
C ARG A 312 -19.19 5.25 -15.90
N GLU A 313 -20.22 6.09 -15.87
CA GLU A 313 -21.03 6.48 -17.03
C GLU A 313 -20.39 7.63 -17.85
N GLU A 314 -19.15 8.01 -17.53
CA GLU A 314 -18.39 9.09 -18.17
C GLU A 314 -19.03 10.49 -18.05
N LYS A 315 -20.02 10.65 -17.15
CA LYS A 315 -20.67 11.92 -16.80
C LYS A 315 -19.83 12.74 -15.82
N PHE A 316 -18.59 13.03 -16.21
CA PHE A 316 -17.59 13.61 -15.30
C PHE A 316 -18.00 14.98 -14.73
N GLY A 317 -18.66 15.83 -15.52
CA GLY A 317 -19.14 17.14 -15.05
C GLY A 317 -20.25 17.06 -13.99
N GLU A 318 -21.15 16.07 -14.10
CA GLU A 318 -22.16 15.81 -13.04
C GLU A 318 -21.49 15.24 -11.78
N ALA A 319 -20.58 14.28 -11.94
CA ALA A 319 -19.79 13.73 -10.86
C ALA A 319 -18.99 14.82 -10.12
N ALA A 320 -18.42 15.78 -10.86
CA ALA A 320 -17.68 16.92 -10.32
C ALA A 320 -18.58 17.85 -9.49
N ARG A 321 -19.72 18.28 -10.04
CA ARG A 321 -20.68 19.14 -9.31
C ARG A 321 -21.15 18.49 -8.01
N LEU A 322 -21.49 17.20 -8.07
CA LEU A 322 -21.93 16.44 -6.89
C LEU A 322 -20.79 16.23 -5.87
N MET A 323 -19.55 16.06 -6.32
CA MET A 323 -18.36 15.94 -5.45
C MET A 323 -17.93 17.29 -4.83
N ILE A 324 -18.18 18.42 -5.50
CA ILE A 324 -17.94 19.77 -4.96
C ILE A 324 -19.02 20.13 -3.93
N ALA A 325 -20.27 19.72 -4.14
CA ALA A 325 -21.37 19.91 -3.19
C ALA A 325 -21.40 18.88 -2.03
N ALA A 326 -20.60 17.82 -2.10
CA ALA A 326 -20.52 16.80 -1.06
C ALA A 326 -19.89 17.37 0.23
N PRO A 327 -20.31 16.88 1.42
CA PRO A 327 -19.76 17.37 2.68
C PRO A 327 -18.25 17.16 2.83
N HIS A 328 -17.65 17.97 3.70
CA HIS A 328 -16.22 17.94 3.99
C HIS A 328 -15.89 17.58 5.45
N GLU A 329 -16.91 17.49 6.32
CA GLU A 329 -16.73 17.22 7.74
C GLU A 329 -16.32 15.74 7.97
N PRO A 330 -15.15 15.45 8.57
CA PRO A 330 -14.66 14.08 8.68
C PRO A 330 -15.64 13.09 9.34
N GLN A 331 -16.40 13.56 10.33
CA GLN A 331 -17.39 12.77 11.07
C GLN A 331 -18.58 12.31 10.21
N ARG A 332 -18.86 12.97 9.08
CA ARG A 332 -19.94 12.60 8.14
C ARG A 332 -19.47 11.67 7.03
N LEU A 333 -18.17 11.66 6.73
CA LEU A 333 -17.60 10.89 5.63
C LEU A 333 -17.24 9.45 6.03
N HIS A 334 -16.92 9.23 7.31
CA HIS A 334 -16.49 7.97 7.94
C HIS A 334 -15.17 7.38 7.42
N ASN A 335 -14.96 7.30 6.10
CA ASN A 335 -13.71 6.84 5.48
C ASN A 335 -13.13 7.89 4.53
N LEU A 336 -12.25 8.74 5.07
CA LEU A 336 -11.65 9.87 4.35
C LEU A 336 -10.74 9.43 3.19
N ASP A 337 -10.16 8.24 3.31
CA ASP A 337 -9.25 7.67 2.32
C ASP A 337 -10.00 7.28 1.03
N GLU A 338 -11.16 6.63 1.14
CA GLU A 338 -11.99 6.29 -0.02
C GLU A 338 -12.61 7.53 -0.70
N TRP A 339 -13.00 8.54 0.08
CA TRP A 339 -13.39 9.84 -0.47
C TRP A 339 -12.25 10.52 -1.23
N TRP A 340 -11.02 10.45 -0.72
CA TRP A 340 -9.86 10.94 -1.45
C TRP A 340 -9.60 10.17 -2.75
N ILE A 341 -9.66 8.83 -2.72
CA ILE A 341 -9.50 7.99 -3.92
C ILE A 341 -10.53 8.39 -4.99
N GLU A 342 -11.80 8.56 -4.62
CA GLU A 342 -12.84 8.95 -5.58
C GLU A 342 -12.68 10.39 -6.08
N ARG A 343 -12.25 11.33 -5.24
CA ARG A 343 -11.87 12.70 -5.65
C ARG A 343 -10.71 12.68 -6.64
N ARG A 344 -9.65 11.92 -6.37
CA ARG A 344 -8.49 11.77 -7.26
C ARG A 344 -8.88 11.16 -8.61
N LEU A 345 -9.70 10.11 -8.61
CA LEU A 345 -10.19 9.48 -9.84
C LEU A 345 -11.07 10.44 -10.66
N THR A 346 -11.94 11.19 -10.00
CA THR A 346 -12.81 12.19 -10.66
C THR A 346 -12.00 13.35 -11.22
N ALA A 347 -11.08 13.93 -10.44
CA ALA A 347 -10.19 15.00 -10.91
C ALA A 347 -9.36 14.57 -12.12
N ARG A 348 -8.77 13.36 -12.11
CA ARG A 348 -8.01 12.83 -13.25
C ARG A 348 -8.87 12.63 -14.50
N LYS A 349 -10.14 12.25 -14.35
CA LYS A 349 -11.09 12.15 -15.48
C LYS A 349 -11.51 13.52 -16.03
N LEU A 350 -11.58 14.55 -15.18
CA LEU A 350 -11.82 15.93 -15.62
C LEU A 350 -10.63 16.48 -16.41
N LEU A 351 -9.39 16.17 -16.01
CA LEU A 351 -8.19 16.50 -16.81
C LEU A 351 -8.21 15.81 -18.17
N ASP A 352 -8.63 14.54 -18.25
CA ASP A 352 -8.74 13.81 -19.53
C ASP A 352 -9.68 14.49 -20.55
N VAL A 353 -10.62 15.35 -20.09
CA VAL A 353 -11.63 16.03 -20.94
C VAL A 353 -11.49 17.56 -20.94
N GLY A 354 -10.37 18.11 -20.47
CA GLY A 354 -10.09 19.56 -20.50
C GLY A 354 -10.72 20.38 -19.37
N GLU A 355 -11.44 19.76 -18.44
CA GLU A 355 -12.18 20.38 -17.33
C GLU A 355 -11.26 20.76 -16.16
N HIS A 356 -10.18 21.51 -16.44
CA HIS A 356 -9.06 21.72 -15.52
C HIS A 356 -9.45 22.46 -14.23
N ARG A 357 -10.32 23.48 -14.31
CA ARG A 357 -10.79 24.22 -13.13
C ARG A 357 -11.63 23.32 -12.22
N SER A 358 -12.53 22.54 -12.82
CA SER A 358 -13.35 21.54 -12.12
C SER A 358 -12.48 20.47 -11.46
N ALA A 359 -11.44 19.99 -12.15
CA ALA A 359 -10.46 19.03 -11.61
C ALA A 359 -9.71 19.59 -10.38
N TYR A 360 -9.28 20.85 -10.44
CA TYR A 360 -8.60 21.52 -9.33
C TYR A 360 -9.51 21.64 -8.10
N LEU A 361 -10.74 22.11 -8.26
CA LEU A 361 -11.70 22.25 -7.15
C LEU A 361 -12.00 20.91 -6.48
N VAL A 362 -12.26 19.85 -7.26
CA VAL A 362 -12.49 18.50 -6.75
C VAL A 362 -11.33 17.98 -5.89
N ALA A 363 -10.08 18.26 -6.28
CA ALA A 363 -8.88 17.83 -5.56
C ALA A 363 -8.55 18.73 -4.35
N ARG A 364 -8.65 20.06 -4.51
CA ARG A 364 -8.35 21.07 -3.46
C ARG A 364 -9.23 20.88 -2.24
N ASP A 365 -10.53 20.69 -2.46
CA ASP A 365 -11.54 20.71 -1.38
C ASP A 365 -11.71 19.34 -0.70
N ALA A 366 -10.76 18.42 -0.81
CA ALA A 366 -10.82 17.15 -0.10
C ALA A 366 -10.71 17.33 1.44
N ALA A 367 -11.46 16.50 2.18
CA ALA A 367 -11.20 16.28 3.60
C ALA A 367 -9.84 15.59 3.75
N LEU A 368 -9.09 15.90 4.81
CA LEU A 368 -7.73 15.39 5.02
C LEU A 368 -7.75 13.86 5.22
N PRO A 369 -7.08 13.06 4.36
CA PRO A 369 -7.03 11.60 4.50
C PRO A 369 -6.38 11.14 5.80
N ALA A 370 -6.66 9.91 6.22
CA ALA A 370 -6.03 9.30 7.39
C ALA A 370 -4.58 8.92 7.09
N ARG A 371 -4.32 8.28 5.94
CA ARG A 371 -2.98 7.79 5.55
C ARG A 371 -2.09 8.90 5.00
N ASP A 372 -0.84 8.96 5.46
CA ASP A 372 0.13 10.00 5.08
C ASP A 372 0.46 10.05 3.58
N ILE A 373 0.43 8.89 2.91
CA ILE A 373 0.56 8.83 1.44
C ILE A 373 -0.59 9.54 0.73
N TYR A 374 -1.80 9.49 1.26
CA TYR A 374 -2.97 10.16 0.69
C TYR A 374 -3.01 11.64 1.04
N LYS A 375 -2.56 12.06 2.24
CA LYS A 375 -2.29 13.47 2.55
C LYS A 375 -1.28 14.07 1.56
N THR A 376 -0.23 13.31 1.23
CA THR A 376 0.77 13.67 0.20
C THR A 376 0.16 13.73 -1.20
N GLU A 377 -0.62 12.71 -1.61
CA GLU A 377 -1.29 12.71 -2.92
C GLU A 377 -2.31 13.84 -3.07
N GLN A 378 -2.99 14.26 -1.99
CA GLN A 378 -3.97 15.34 -1.98
C GLN A 378 -3.32 16.66 -2.42
N GLU A 379 -2.37 17.14 -1.62
CA GLU A 379 -1.65 18.40 -1.89
C GLU A 379 -0.89 18.30 -3.22
N PHE A 380 -0.26 17.16 -3.51
CA PHE A 380 0.42 16.95 -4.79
C PHE A 380 -0.54 17.08 -5.98
N THR A 381 -1.72 16.44 -5.94
CA THR A 381 -2.65 16.48 -7.07
C THR A 381 -3.20 17.88 -7.29
N ALA A 382 -3.58 18.60 -6.23
CA ALA A 382 -4.05 19.97 -6.35
C ALA A 382 -2.95 20.91 -6.89
N GLY A 383 -1.74 20.82 -6.34
CA GLY A 383 -0.59 21.62 -6.79
C GLY A 383 -0.14 21.31 -8.22
N TRP A 384 -0.14 20.03 -8.63
CA TRP A 384 0.21 19.62 -9.99
C TRP A 384 -0.82 20.11 -11.02
N ILE A 385 -2.12 20.09 -10.67
CA ILE A 385 -3.17 20.67 -11.52
C ILE A 385 -2.97 22.18 -11.67
N ALA A 386 -2.75 22.89 -10.56
CA ALA A 386 -2.48 24.33 -10.57
C ALA A 386 -1.27 24.68 -11.47
N LEU A 387 -0.14 23.97 -11.29
CA LEU A 387 1.09 24.22 -12.04
C LEU A 387 0.95 23.92 -13.54
N ARG A 388 0.40 22.75 -13.90
CA ARG A 388 0.45 22.26 -15.28
C ARG A 388 -0.73 22.67 -16.14
N PHE A 389 -1.92 22.70 -15.55
CA PHE A 389 -3.17 22.85 -16.28
C PHE A 389 -3.80 24.23 -16.09
N LEU A 390 -3.60 24.88 -14.93
CA LEU A 390 -4.04 26.27 -14.68
C LEU A 390 -2.93 27.32 -14.90
N LYS A 391 -1.67 26.87 -15.06
CA LYS A 391 -0.47 27.73 -15.18
C LYS A 391 -0.30 28.70 -14.00
N ASP A 392 -0.70 28.28 -12.81
CA ASP A 392 -0.60 29.03 -11.56
C ASP A 392 0.51 28.43 -10.67
N PRO A 393 1.77 28.89 -10.81
CA PRO A 393 2.87 28.43 -9.99
C PRO A 393 2.79 28.92 -8.53
N ALA A 394 2.04 29.99 -8.25
CA ALA A 394 1.92 30.55 -6.90
C ALA A 394 1.02 29.66 -6.03
N THR A 395 -0.16 29.31 -6.52
CA THR A 395 -1.06 28.34 -5.88
C THR A 395 -0.42 26.95 -5.80
N ALA A 396 0.30 26.53 -6.85
CA ALA A 396 1.03 25.26 -6.83
C ALA A 396 2.07 25.19 -5.72
N ALA A 397 2.89 26.25 -5.54
CA ALA A 397 3.91 26.30 -4.51
C ALA A 397 3.31 26.19 -3.08
N GLN A 398 2.14 26.79 -2.83
CA GLN A 398 1.43 26.68 -1.54
C GLN A 398 1.02 25.23 -1.24
N HIS A 399 0.51 24.51 -2.23
CA HIS A 399 0.18 23.09 -2.08
C HIS A 399 1.43 22.24 -1.84
N PHE A 400 2.47 22.39 -2.66
CA PHE A 400 3.70 21.60 -2.50
C PHE A 400 4.43 21.88 -1.17
N ALA A 401 4.29 23.08 -0.60
CA ALA A 401 4.83 23.43 0.73
C ALA A 401 4.15 22.70 1.90
N ARG A 402 2.95 22.13 1.71
CA ARG A 402 2.27 21.31 2.73
C ARG A 402 2.67 19.84 2.67
N ILE A 403 3.30 19.39 1.59
CA ILE A 403 3.82 18.02 1.47
C ILE A 403 5.03 17.84 2.40
N GLY A 404 5.08 16.71 3.12
CA GLY A 404 6.22 16.35 3.97
C GLY A 404 6.27 17.05 5.33
N VAL A 405 5.37 18.01 5.62
CA VAL A 405 5.27 18.64 6.95
C VAL A 405 5.02 17.58 8.02
N GLY A 406 5.92 17.47 8.99
CA GLY A 406 5.88 16.46 10.06
C GLY A 406 6.25 15.04 9.62
N SER A 407 6.68 14.83 8.38
CA SER A 407 7.11 13.51 7.86
C SER A 407 8.64 13.37 7.88
N VAL A 408 9.11 12.16 8.19
CA VAL A 408 10.51 11.76 7.99
C VAL A 408 10.69 10.87 6.76
N ASN A 409 9.65 10.70 5.93
CA ASN A 409 9.71 9.78 4.79
C ASN A 409 10.48 10.40 3.61
N PRO A 410 11.58 9.80 3.13
CA PRO A 410 12.39 10.34 2.04
C PRO A 410 11.62 10.66 0.77
N THR A 411 10.64 9.81 0.39
CA THR A 411 9.85 10.01 -0.83
C THR A 411 8.95 11.24 -0.74
N ALA A 412 8.36 11.50 0.43
CA ALA A 412 7.49 12.66 0.64
C ALA A 412 8.29 13.96 0.61
N LEU A 413 9.43 14.00 1.31
CA LEU A 413 10.34 15.15 1.34
C LEU A 413 10.91 15.48 -0.04
N ALA A 414 11.34 14.46 -0.79
CA ALA A 414 11.82 14.61 -2.15
C ALA A 414 10.75 15.14 -3.12
N ARG A 415 9.52 14.60 -3.04
CA ARG A 415 8.38 15.08 -3.85
C ARG A 415 8.06 16.54 -3.53
N ALA A 416 8.08 16.93 -2.25
CA ALA A 416 7.85 18.32 -1.85
C ALA A 416 8.89 19.26 -2.48
N GLY A 417 10.19 19.01 -2.25
CA GLY A 417 11.26 19.89 -2.73
C GLY A 417 11.35 19.97 -4.26
N TYR A 418 11.22 18.85 -4.97
CA TYR A 418 11.28 18.87 -6.43
C TYR A 418 10.12 19.64 -7.07
N TRP A 419 8.88 19.46 -6.58
CA TRP A 419 7.73 20.15 -7.14
C TRP A 419 7.62 21.61 -6.69
N GLN A 420 8.07 21.96 -5.48
CA GLN A 420 8.37 23.35 -5.11
C GLN A 420 9.38 23.97 -6.09
N GLY A 421 10.44 23.22 -6.44
CA GLY A 421 11.42 23.62 -7.45
C GLY A 421 10.79 23.88 -8.82
N ARG A 422 10.01 22.92 -9.37
CA ARG A 422 9.32 23.09 -10.67
C ARG A 422 8.32 24.26 -10.65
N ALA A 423 7.70 24.57 -9.51
CA ALA A 423 6.83 25.73 -9.35
C ALA A 423 7.62 27.06 -9.30
N ALA A 424 8.76 27.08 -8.63
CA ALA A 424 9.66 28.24 -8.62
C ALA A 424 10.29 28.50 -10.01
N GLU A 425 10.70 27.46 -10.74
CA GLU A 425 11.13 27.54 -12.15
C GLU A 425 10.06 28.23 -13.02
N ALA A 426 8.81 27.74 -12.95
CA ALA A 426 7.70 28.28 -13.72
C ALA A 426 7.30 29.71 -13.32
N ALA A 427 7.75 30.20 -12.18
CA ALA A 427 7.60 31.58 -11.72
C ALA A 427 8.83 32.47 -12.00
N GLY A 428 9.89 31.94 -12.63
CA GLY A 428 11.15 32.66 -12.85
C GLY A 428 12.02 32.86 -11.59
N ARG A 429 11.72 32.14 -10.50
CA ARG A 429 12.34 32.34 -9.18
C ARG A 429 13.51 31.36 -8.95
N SER A 430 14.56 31.53 -9.75
CA SER A 430 15.70 30.59 -9.86
C SER A 430 16.40 30.27 -8.53
N GLN A 431 16.53 31.23 -7.61
CA GLN A 431 17.15 30.99 -6.29
C GLN A 431 16.28 30.09 -5.41
N GLU A 432 14.96 30.33 -5.37
CA GLU A 432 14.00 29.45 -4.68
C GLU A 432 13.97 28.06 -5.31
N ALA A 433 14.02 27.97 -6.63
CA ALA A 433 14.07 26.71 -7.35
C ALA A 433 15.31 25.89 -6.95
N ARG A 434 16.49 26.50 -6.98
CA ARG A 434 17.75 25.87 -6.55
C ARG A 434 17.67 25.40 -5.10
N ALA A 435 17.19 26.24 -4.18
CA ALA A 435 17.06 25.88 -2.76
C ALA A 435 16.05 24.74 -2.52
N ALA A 436 14.96 24.68 -3.28
CA ALA A 436 13.98 23.61 -3.20
C ALA A 436 14.51 22.28 -3.77
N TYR A 437 15.27 22.34 -4.87
CA TYR A 437 16.00 21.17 -5.38
C TYR A 437 17.07 20.68 -4.42
N THR A 438 17.81 21.55 -3.72
CA THR A 438 18.81 21.12 -2.75
C THR A 438 18.19 20.23 -1.66
N ARG A 439 17.04 20.65 -1.08
CA ARG A 439 16.32 19.84 -0.08
C ARG A 439 15.83 18.50 -0.63
N ALA A 440 15.39 18.45 -1.88
CA ALA A 440 15.00 17.17 -2.51
C ALA A 440 16.23 16.28 -2.80
N ALA A 441 17.35 16.88 -3.22
CA ALA A 441 18.58 16.21 -3.59
C ALA A 441 19.32 15.52 -2.43
N GLU A 442 19.01 15.88 -1.18
CA GLU A 442 19.41 15.14 0.03
C GLU A 442 18.83 13.72 0.04
N GLN A 443 17.63 13.53 -0.52
CA GLN A 443 16.90 12.25 -0.54
C GLN A 443 17.32 11.39 -1.74
N SER A 444 18.63 11.17 -1.86
CA SER A 444 19.31 10.71 -3.08
C SER A 444 18.82 9.37 -3.64
N THR A 445 18.35 8.43 -2.81
CA THR A 445 17.83 7.14 -3.27
C THR A 445 16.36 7.17 -3.71
N SER A 446 15.73 8.35 -3.75
CA SER A 446 14.33 8.54 -4.21
C SER A 446 14.23 9.19 -5.59
N TYR A 447 13.18 8.87 -6.35
CA TYR A 447 12.95 9.34 -7.72
C TYR A 447 13.09 10.86 -7.87
N TYR A 448 12.36 11.64 -7.07
CA TYR A 448 12.43 13.10 -7.14
C TYR A 448 13.74 13.67 -6.58
N GLY A 449 14.40 12.97 -5.66
CA GLY A 449 15.73 13.37 -5.18
C GLY A 449 16.77 13.22 -6.28
N GLN A 450 16.72 12.12 -7.04
CA GLN A 450 17.53 11.91 -8.22
C GLN A 450 17.24 12.98 -9.31
N LEU A 451 15.97 13.27 -9.60
CA LEU A 451 15.62 14.34 -10.55
C LEU A 451 16.10 15.72 -10.06
N ALA A 452 16.03 16.01 -8.76
CA ALA A 452 16.55 17.25 -8.20
C ALA A 452 18.09 17.33 -8.24
N ARG A 453 18.79 16.20 -8.04
CA ARG A 453 20.25 16.11 -8.22
C ARG A 453 20.64 16.42 -9.67
N ALA A 454 19.95 15.82 -10.63
CA ALA A 454 20.19 16.08 -12.05
C ALA A 454 19.96 17.57 -12.41
N LYS A 455 18.82 18.14 -11.98
CA LYS A 455 18.51 19.58 -12.08
C LYS A 455 19.56 20.53 -11.47
N LEU A 456 20.32 20.06 -10.48
CA LEU A 456 21.40 20.83 -9.84
C LEU A 456 22.78 20.61 -10.47
N GLY A 457 22.91 19.70 -11.44
CA GLY A 457 24.20 19.25 -11.97
C GLY A 457 24.97 18.32 -11.02
N LEU A 458 24.32 17.76 -10.00
CA LEU A 458 24.91 16.81 -9.05
C LEU A 458 24.99 15.42 -9.70
N GLN A 459 26.03 15.20 -10.49
CA GLN A 459 26.21 14.00 -11.32
C GLN A 459 26.43 12.69 -10.55
N GLN A 460 26.58 12.73 -9.22
CA GLN A 460 26.79 11.54 -8.39
C GLN A 460 25.54 11.25 -7.56
N LEU A 461 25.18 9.97 -7.48
CA LEU A 461 24.21 9.43 -6.54
C LEU A 461 24.89 9.25 -5.18
N ASP A 462 24.27 9.79 -4.12
CA ASP A 462 24.74 9.61 -2.75
C ASP A 462 24.00 8.43 -2.11
N ILE A 463 24.75 7.48 -1.54
CA ILE A 463 24.22 6.21 -1.03
C ILE A 463 25.02 5.85 0.22
N SER A 464 24.32 5.63 1.33
CA SER A 464 24.93 5.14 2.57
C SER A 464 25.63 3.80 2.31
N GLY A 465 26.94 3.73 2.59
CA GLY A 465 27.71 2.50 2.50
C GLY A 465 27.31 1.46 3.55
N ALA A 466 27.87 0.26 3.44
CA ALA A 466 27.67 -0.80 4.45
C ALA A 466 28.21 -0.37 5.81
N LEU A 467 27.49 -0.71 6.89
CA LEU A 467 27.84 -0.35 8.27
C LEU A 467 28.59 -1.49 8.99
N THR A 468 29.26 -2.37 8.25
CA THR A 468 29.92 -3.61 8.72
C THR A 468 30.84 -3.40 9.92
N ALA A 469 31.60 -2.31 9.96
CA ALA A 469 32.49 -1.99 11.08
C ALA A 469 31.73 -1.80 12.42
N ARG A 470 30.48 -1.32 12.36
CA ARG A 470 29.58 -1.16 13.51
C ARG A 470 28.87 -2.47 13.90
N ALA A 471 28.91 -3.50 13.05
CA ALA A 471 28.20 -4.77 13.28
C ALA A 471 28.93 -5.77 14.19
N ARG A 472 30.15 -5.44 14.66
CA ARG A 472 30.93 -6.31 15.54
C ARG A 472 30.23 -6.51 16.89
N GLY A 473 30.03 -7.76 17.29
CA GLY A 473 29.39 -8.07 18.56
C GLY A 473 27.88 -7.79 18.58
N LEU A 474 27.21 -7.77 17.42
CA LEU A 474 25.73 -7.73 17.33
C LEU A 474 25.11 -9.13 17.20
N ASP A 475 25.91 -10.14 16.88
CA ASP A 475 25.60 -11.57 16.93
C ASP A 475 25.14 -12.03 18.32
N ARG A 476 25.65 -11.41 19.40
CA ARG A 476 25.19 -11.65 20.77
C ARG A 476 23.80 -11.06 21.10
N LEU A 477 23.16 -10.31 20.22
CA LEU A 477 21.79 -9.83 20.46
C LEU A 477 20.82 -10.99 20.31
N GLU A 478 19.89 -11.16 21.27
CA GLU A 478 18.99 -12.32 21.32
C GLU A 478 18.24 -12.54 20.00
N ILE A 479 17.75 -11.46 19.39
CA ILE A 479 16.95 -11.55 18.16
C ILE A 479 17.79 -11.86 16.91
N VAL A 480 19.06 -11.45 16.90
CA VAL A 480 20.01 -11.78 15.83
C VAL A 480 20.37 -13.26 15.93
N ARG A 481 20.70 -13.73 17.14
CA ARG A 481 20.96 -15.15 17.41
C ARG A 481 19.74 -16.04 17.18
N ALA A 482 18.52 -15.58 17.47
CA ALA A 482 17.30 -16.29 17.14
C ALA A 482 17.15 -16.49 15.62
N VAL A 483 17.38 -15.44 14.82
CA VAL A 483 17.36 -15.56 13.34
C VAL A 483 18.53 -16.42 12.82
N GLN A 484 19.67 -16.45 13.51
CA GLN A 484 20.78 -17.33 13.18
C GLN A 484 20.39 -18.81 13.35
N LEU A 485 19.65 -19.16 14.40
CA LEU A 485 19.07 -20.50 14.58
C LEU A 485 18.09 -20.84 13.45
N LEU A 486 17.20 -19.91 13.09
CA LEU A 486 16.27 -20.12 11.96
C LEU A 486 17.03 -20.37 10.65
N TYR A 487 18.11 -19.63 10.35
CA TYR A 487 18.93 -19.91 9.16
C TYR A 487 19.66 -21.25 9.23
N ALA A 488 20.11 -21.69 10.41
CA ALA A 488 20.75 -22.99 10.58
C ALA A 488 19.79 -24.17 10.33
N MET A 489 18.48 -23.97 10.53
CA MET A 489 17.40 -24.93 10.24
C MET A 489 16.73 -24.71 8.86
N ASP A 490 17.23 -23.77 8.05
CA ASP A 490 16.60 -23.26 6.80
C ASP A 490 15.15 -22.72 6.95
N GLU A 491 14.76 -22.32 8.16
CA GLU A 491 13.44 -21.82 8.54
C GLU A 491 13.20 -20.34 8.19
N ARG A 492 13.50 -19.98 6.93
CA ARG A 492 13.52 -18.58 6.45
C ARG A 492 12.18 -17.86 6.56
N GLU A 493 11.07 -18.54 6.26
CA GLU A 493 9.74 -17.92 6.34
C GLU A 493 9.36 -17.55 7.78
N VAL A 494 9.88 -18.26 8.79
CA VAL A 494 9.67 -17.95 10.22
C VAL A 494 10.38 -16.65 10.62
N ALA A 495 11.49 -16.30 9.96
CA ALA A 495 12.21 -15.05 10.19
C ALA A 495 11.56 -13.81 9.55
N ILE A 496 10.69 -13.97 8.55
CA ILE A 496 10.10 -12.84 7.81
C ILE A 496 9.37 -11.81 8.69
N PRO A 497 8.53 -12.20 9.68
CA PRO A 497 7.90 -11.24 10.59
C PRO A 497 8.91 -10.51 11.49
N ILE A 498 10.06 -11.13 11.78
CA ILE A 498 11.14 -10.53 12.57
C ILE A 498 11.78 -9.38 11.78
N PHE A 499 12.16 -9.61 10.52
CA PHE A 499 12.78 -8.57 9.68
C PHE A 499 11.88 -7.36 9.47
N GLY A 500 10.58 -7.59 9.24
CA GLY A 500 9.60 -6.51 9.09
C GLY A 500 9.44 -5.68 10.37
N ASP A 501 9.08 -6.33 11.48
CA ASP A 501 8.73 -5.61 12.71
C ASP A 501 9.96 -5.00 13.41
N VAL A 502 11.11 -5.68 13.44
CA VAL A 502 12.35 -5.08 13.96
C VAL A 502 12.81 -3.94 13.06
N GLY A 503 12.68 -4.08 11.74
CA GLY A 503 12.97 -3.01 10.78
C GLY A 503 12.13 -1.75 11.02
N GLU A 504 10.83 -1.89 11.29
CA GLU A 504 9.91 -0.77 11.53
C GLU A 504 10.03 -0.18 12.96
N ASN A 505 10.15 -1.04 13.97
CA ASN A 505 9.91 -0.68 15.38
C ASN A 505 11.12 -0.92 16.30
N GLY A 506 12.10 -1.73 15.90
CA GLY A 506 13.18 -2.22 16.74
C GLY A 506 14.40 -1.30 16.85
N ASP A 507 15.28 -1.64 17.80
CA ASP A 507 16.55 -0.96 18.09
C ASP A 507 17.48 -0.93 16.86
N PRO A 508 18.03 0.23 16.45
CA PRO A 508 18.98 0.32 15.34
C PRO A 508 20.14 -0.69 15.36
N GLU A 509 20.59 -1.14 16.54
CA GLU A 509 21.62 -2.19 16.63
C GLU A 509 21.06 -3.59 16.24
N ALA A 510 19.85 -3.95 16.70
CA ALA A 510 19.21 -5.18 16.22
C ALA A 510 18.87 -5.12 14.73
N VAL A 511 18.44 -3.96 14.22
CA VAL A 511 18.20 -3.73 12.78
C VAL A 511 19.47 -3.97 11.97
N LEU A 512 20.62 -3.45 12.41
CA LEU A 512 21.91 -3.66 11.75
C LEU A 512 22.36 -5.14 11.81
N GLY A 513 22.30 -5.76 12.99
CA GLY A 513 22.71 -7.15 13.16
C GLY A 513 21.89 -8.12 12.30
N LEU A 514 20.57 -7.91 12.21
CA LEU A 514 19.69 -8.68 11.33
C LEU A 514 20.00 -8.44 9.83
N ALA A 515 20.28 -7.20 9.43
CA ALA A 515 20.58 -6.87 8.05
C ALA A 515 21.91 -7.49 7.56
N GLU A 516 22.93 -7.49 8.41
CA GLU A 516 24.19 -8.19 8.14
C GLU A 516 24.02 -9.71 8.11
N LEU A 517 23.29 -10.28 9.07
CA LEU A 517 23.04 -11.72 9.13
C LEU A 517 22.26 -12.22 7.90
N ALA A 518 21.24 -11.48 7.45
CA ALA A 518 20.50 -11.81 6.23
C ALA A 518 21.39 -11.75 4.98
N GLN A 519 22.25 -10.73 4.89
CA GLN A 519 23.20 -10.57 3.79
C GLN A 519 24.23 -11.73 3.75
N GLN A 520 24.77 -12.13 4.90
CA GLN A 520 25.68 -13.27 5.04
C GLN A 520 25.02 -14.59 4.60
N ASN A 521 23.75 -14.78 4.94
CA ASN A 521 22.93 -15.94 4.54
C ASN A 521 22.32 -15.83 3.13
N LYS A 522 22.78 -14.84 2.34
CA LYS A 522 22.35 -14.52 0.96
C LYS A 522 20.84 -14.27 0.81
N ASP A 523 20.15 -13.97 1.90
CA ASP A 523 18.71 -13.74 1.95
C ASP A 523 18.36 -12.31 1.51
N ALA A 524 18.14 -12.15 0.21
CA ALA A 524 17.74 -10.87 -0.37
C ALA A 524 16.39 -10.37 0.18
N ARG A 525 15.45 -11.26 0.50
CA ARG A 525 14.12 -10.88 1.01
C ARG A 525 14.23 -10.35 2.44
N GLY A 526 14.92 -11.06 3.33
CA GLY A 526 15.21 -10.61 4.69
C GLY A 526 15.96 -9.28 4.70
N THR A 527 17.05 -9.19 3.92
CA THR A 527 17.88 -7.97 3.79
C THR A 527 17.05 -6.77 3.32
N LEU A 528 16.24 -6.92 2.28
CA LEU A 528 15.38 -5.87 1.75
C LEU A 528 14.31 -5.44 2.76
N LEU A 529 13.66 -6.37 3.46
CA LEU A 529 12.59 -6.06 4.42
C LEU A 529 13.11 -5.17 5.55
N VAL A 530 14.19 -5.60 6.23
CA VAL A 530 14.77 -4.84 7.34
C VAL A 530 15.37 -3.52 6.86
N GLY A 531 16.09 -3.52 5.74
CA GLY A 531 16.72 -2.31 5.19
C GLY A 531 15.72 -1.27 4.70
N LYS A 532 14.64 -1.68 4.02
CA LYS A 532 13.59 -0.77 3.52
C LYS A 532 12.78 -0.17 4.67
N ALA A 533 12.47 -0.95 5.70
CA ALA A 533 11.79 -0.47 6.89
C ALA A 533 12.67 0.53 7.69
N ALA A 534 13.96 0.23 7.83
CA ALA A 534 14.94 1.15 8.42
C ALA A 534 15.07 2.47 7.64
N LEU A 535 15.16 2.41 6.31
CA LEU A 535 15.24 3.58 5.44
C LEU A 535 13.96 4.46 5.54
N ASN A 536 12.78 3.85 5.65
CA ASN A 536 11.52 4.58 5.88
C ASN A 536 11.47 5.33 7.23
N ARG A 537 12.33 4.97 8.20
CA ARG A 537 12.49 5.67 9.49
C ARG A 537 13.49 6.83 9.42
N GLY A 538 14.21 6.99 8.29
CA GLY A 538 15.31 7.94 8.13
C GLY A 538 16.67 7.40 8.58
N LEU A 539 16.83 6.08 8.73
CA LEU A 539 18.13 5.46 9.04
C LEU A 539 18.95 5.25 7.75
N PRO A 540 20.30 5.37 7.79
CA PRO A 540 21.18 5.27 6.62
C PRO A 540 21.38 3.80 6.17
N PHE A 541 20.29 3.15 5.78
CA PHE A 541 20.23 1.72 5.46
C PHE A 541 20.12 1.45 3.95
N ASP A 542 20.54 2.40 3.11
CA ASP A 542 20.54 2.24 1.65
C ASP A 542 21.34 1.01 1.19
N HIS A 543 22.40 0.61 1.91
CA HIS A 543 23.11 -0.63 1.61
C HIS A 543 22.20 -1.89 1.76
N TYR A 544 21.33 -1.94 2.76
CA TYR A 544 20.50 -3.12 3.02
C TYR A 544 19.15 -3.03 2.28
N ALA A 545 18.67 -1.82 1.96
CA ALA A 545 17.45 -1.61 1.17
C ALA A 545 17.56 -2.03 -0.32
N TYR A 546 18.75 -2.43 -0.78
CA TYR A 546 19.07 -2.80 -2.17
C TYR A 546 20.04 -4.00 -2.22
N PRO A 547 19.58 -5.24 -1.91
CA PRO A 547 20.44 -6.43 -1.92
C PRO A 547 20.92 -6.77 -3.33
N THR A 548 22.20 -7.12 -3.45
CA THR A 548 22.85 -7.54 -4.71
C THR A 548 22.83 -9.06 -4.92
N THR A 549 21.89 -9.75 -4.26
CA THR A 549 21.63 -11.19 -4.36
C THR A 549 20.13 -11.43 -4.59
N GLY A 550 19.72 -12.69 -4.79
CA GLY A 550 18.30 -13.07 -4.88
C GLY A 550 17.75 -13.25 -6.29
N ILE A 551 18.50 -12.86 -7.33
CA ILE A 551 18.25 -13.32 -8.71
C ILE A 551 19.24 -14.44 -9.03
N PRO A 552 18.79 -15.66 -9.36
CA PRO A 552 19.69 -16.74 -9.75
C PRO A 552 20.26 -16.46 -11.16
N SER A 553 21.41 -17.07 -11.46
CA SER A 553 21.97 -17.01 -12.82
C SER A 553 21.02 -17.66 -13.82
N TYR A 554 20.76 -16.98 -14.94
CA TYR A 554 19.89 -17.46 -16.01
C TYR A 554 20.49 -17.10 -17.38
N ARG A 555 20.07 -17.80 -18.44
CA ARG A 555 20.47 -17.52 -19.82
C ARG A 555 19.34 -16.75 -20.52
N PRO A 556 19.57 -15.53 -21.06
CA PRO A 556 18.57 -14.82 -21.84
C PRO A 556 18.09 -15.64 -23.05
N ILE A 557 16.79 -15.57 -23.33
CA ILE A 557 16.18 -16.10 -24.57
C ILE A 557 15.71 -14.98 -25.51
N GLY A 558 15.32 -13.83 -24.95
CA GLY A 558 14.98 -12.61 -25.69
C GLY A 558 16.14 -11.59 -25.70
N PRO A 559 15.88 -10.35 -26.14
CA PRO A 559 16.86 -9.26 -26.07
C PRO A 559 17.42 -9.09 -24.66
N GLU A 560 18.72 -8.82 -24.55
CA GLU A 560 19.38 -8.67 -23.25
C GLU A 560 18.85 -7.46 -22.48
N VAL A 561 18.76 -7.63 -21.16
CA VAL A 561 18.29 -6.61 -20.22
C VAL A 561 19.36 -6.42 -19.15
N GLU A 562 19.67 -5.16 -18.86
CA GLU A 562 20.63 -4.78 -17.82
C GLU A 562 20.27 -5.40 -16.47
N SER A 563 21.24 -6.03 -15.78
CA SER A 563 21.00 -6.69 -14.50
C SER A 563 20.39 -5.75 -13.45
N ALA A 564 20.74 -4.46 -13.46
CA ALA A 564 20.16 -3.46 -12.58
C ALA A 564 18.65 -3.24 -12.82
N VAL A 565 18.16 -3.36 -14.07
CA VAL A 565 16.73 -3.32 -14.38
C VAL A 565 16.03 -4.56 -13.83
N VAL A 566 16.61 -5.75 -14.01
CA VAL A 566 16.04 -7.01 -13.49
C VAL A 566 15.93 -7.00 -11.96
N TYR A 567 16.98 -6.53 -11.27
CA TYR A 567 16.96 -6.35 -9.82
C TYR A 567 15.99 -5.24 -9.37
N ALA A 568 15.87 -4.15 -10.11
CA ALA A 568 14.91 -3.08 -9.83
C ALA A 568 13.45 -3.54 -9.95
N ILE A 569 13.15 -4.39 -10.93
CA ILE A 569 11.85 -5.03 -11.14
C ILE A 569 11.57 -6.04 -10.03
N ALA A 570 12.45 -7.01 -9.77
CA ALA A 570 12.21 -8.03 -8.75
C ALA A 570 12.08 -7.46 -7.32
N ARG A 571 12.84 -6.41 -6.99
CA ARG A 571 12.68 -5.63 -5.74
C ARG A 571 11.25 -5.09 -5.59
N GLN A 572 10.63 -4.67 -6.69
CA GLN A 572 9.32 -4.04 -6.73
C GLN A 572 8.16 -5.04 -6.88
N GLU A 573 8.37 -6.13 -7.62
CA GLU A 573 7.36 -7.16 -7.91
C GLU A 573 7.21 -8.21 -6.79
N SER A 574 8.33 -8.73 -6.30
CA SER A 574 8.35 -9.87 -5.38
C SER A 574 8.99 -9.56 -4.03
N ALA A 575 9.68 -8.43 -3.90
CA ALA A 575 10.64 -8.19 -2.82
C ALA A 575 11.65 -9.35 -2.67
N PHE A 576 12.05 -9.95 -3.80
CA PHE A 576 12.88 -11.15 -3.90
C PHE A 576 12.27 -12.44 -3.30
N ASN A 577 10.95 -12.52 -3.17
CA ASN A 577 10.25 -13.76 -2.81
C ASN A 577 10.02 -14.65 -4.07
N PRO A 578 10.69 -15.80 -4.22
CA PRO A 578 10.47 -16.69 -5.36
C PRO A 578 9.12 -17.42 -5.33
N ALA A 579 8.43 -17.48 -4.19
CA ALA A 579 7.17 -18.20 -4.01
C ALA A 579 5.92 -17.29 -4.10
N VAL A 580 6.07 -15.99 -4.33
CA VAL A 580 4.94 -15.04 -4.32
C VAL A 580 4.02 -15.21 -5.54
N VAL A 581 2.71 -15.16 -5.28
CA VAL A 581 1.66 -15.28 -6.29
C VAL A 581 0.68 -14.12 -6.14
N SER A 582 0.49 -13.33 -7.19
CA SER A 582 -0.53 -12.25 -7.16
C SER A 582 -1.95 -12.80 -7.36
N PRO A 583 -2.99 -12.04 -6.96
CA PRO A 583 -4.38 -12.36 -7.30
C PRO A 583 -4.65 -12.49 -8.81
N ALA A 584 -3.80 -11.90 -9.65
CA ALA A 584 -3.88 -12.00 -11.11
C ALA A 584 -3.15 -13.24 -11.68
N GLN A 585 -2.71 -14.17 -10.83
CA GLN A 585 -1.88 -15.33 -11.20
C GLN A 585 -0.56 -14.94 -11.87
N ALA A 586 0.08 -13.87 -11.38
CA ALA A 586 1.48 -13.58 -11.66
C ALA A 586 2.37 -14.35 -10.67
N TYR A 587 3.49 -14.91 -11.11
CA TYR A 587 4.29 -15.85 -10.34
C TYR A 587 5.74 -15.40 -10.13
N GLY A 588 6.28 -15.71 -8.94
CA GLY A 588 7.71 -15.70 -8.62
C GLY A 588 8.40 -14.34 -8.63
N LEU A 589 9.73 -14.38 -8.71
CA LEU A 589 10.64 -13.23 -8.58
C LEU A 589 10.26 -12.04 -9.47
N MET A 590 9.85 -12.32 -10.71
CA MET A 590 9.54 -11.33 -11.74
C MET A 590 8.04 -11.08 -11.93
N GLN A 591 7.17 -11.77 -11.17
CA GLN A 591 5.71 -11.72 -11.33
C GLN A 591 5.26 -11.90 -12.79
N VAL A 592 5.73 -12.98 -13.43
CA VAL A 592 5.36 -13.32 -14.81
C VAL A 592 4.00 -14.03 -14.82
N THR A 593 3.09 -13.59 -15.69
CA THR A 593 1.78 -14.24 -15.89
C THR A 593 1.87 -15.41 -16.88
N PRO A 594 1.00 -16.43 -16.80
CA PRO A 594 0.89 -17.49 -17.82
C PRO A 594 0.78 -16.97 -19.25
N SER A 595 -0.01 -15.90 -19.46
CA SER A 595 -0.17 -15.24 -20.76
C SER A 595 1.12 -14.60 -21.29
N ALA A 596 1.88 -13.95 -20.40
CA ALA A 596 3.16 -13.35 -20.76
C ALA A 596 4.22 -14.43 -21.05
N ALA A 597 4.31 -15.45 -20.19
CA ALA A 597 5.19 -16.60 -20.38
C ALA A 597 4.95 -17.27 -21.74
N GLN A 598 3.69 -17.56 -22.10
CA GLN A 598 3.33 -18.10 -23.42
C GLN A 598 3.71 -17.17 -24.59
N TYR A 599 3.52 -15.86 -24.43
CA TYR A 599 3.87 -14.86 -25.44
C TYR A 599 5.39 -14.83 -25.68
N VAL A 600 6.21 -14.73 -24.63
CA VAL A 600 7.67 -14.63 -24.79
C VAL A 600 8.30 -15.93 -25.26
N THR A 601 7.84 -17.09 -24.79
CA THR A 601 8.34 -18.38 -25.31
C THR A 601 8.01 -18.54 -26.79
N LYS A 602 6.83 -18.08 -27.24
CA LYS A 602 6.47 -18.09 -28.66
C LYS A 602 7.29 -17.09 -29.48
N ARG A 603 7.57 -15.88 -28.97
CA ARG A 603 8.34 -14.84 -29.68
C ARG A 603 9.82 -15.18 -29.79
N HIS A 604 10.39 -15.82 -28.77
CA HIS A 604 11.84 -15.98 -28.61
C HIS A 604 12.34 -17.44 -28.60
N GLY A 605 11.51 -18.41 -29.03
CA GLY A 605 11.96 -19.78 -29.27
C GLY A 605 12.16 -20.65 -28.01
N GLY A 606 11.26 -20.55 -27.04
CA GLY A 606 11.27 -21.37 -25.81
C GLY A 606 10.06 -22.30 -25.68
N THR A 607 10.10 -23.20 -24.70
CA THR A 607 8.97 -24.07 -24.32
C THR A 607 8.26 -23.52 -23.10
N TYR A 608 6.93 -23.33 -23.17
CA TYR A 608 6.12 -22.90 -22.03
C TYR A 608 5.79 -24.05 -21.08
N ASP A 609 6.19 -23.91 -19.82
CA ASP A 609 5.86 -24.81 -18.71
C ASP A 609 5.28 -24.01 -17.51
N LEU A 610 4.07 -24.37 -17.08
CA LEU A 610 3.37 -23.73 -15.95
C LEU A 610 3.86 -24.21 -14.57
N ALA A 611 4.35 -25.45 -14.46
CA ALA A 611 4.90 -25.97 -13.21
C ALA A 611 6.24 -25.28 -12.92
N ARG A 612 7.10 -25.16 -13.94
CA ARG A 612 8.34 -24.40 -13.85
C ARG A 612 8.09 -22.91 -13.60
N LEU A 613 7.10 -22.28 -14.24
CA LEU A 613 6.74 -20.88 -13.96
C LEU A 613 6.43 -20.62 -12.46
N LYS A 614 5.91 -21.62 -11.76
CA LYS A 614 5.51 -21.56 -10.34
C LYS A 614 6.61 -21.91 -9.34
N GLY A 615 7.60 -22.73 -9.71
CA GLY A 615 8.59 -23.28 -8.78
C GLY A 615 10.05 -23.16 -9.20
N ASP A 616 10.35 -22.90 -10.47
CA ASP A 616 11.70 -22.74 -11.00
C ASP A 616 12.03 -21.25 -11.14
N SER A 617 12.82 -20.74 -10.19
CA SER A 617 13.22 -19.32 -10.14
C SER A 617 14.13 -18.89 -11.31
N VAL A 618 14.91 -19.82 -11.88
CA VAL A 618 15.76 -19.55 -13.05
C VAL A 618 14.88 -19.36 -14.28
N TYR A 619 13.90 -20.24 -14.47
CA TYR A 619 12.93 -20.14 -15.54
C TYR A 619 12.04 -18.89 -15.39
N ASN A 620 11.61 -18.57 -14.16
CA ASN A 620 10.86 -17.34 -13.87
C ASN A 620 11.65 -16.07 -14.25
N ALA A 621 12.93 -15.98 -13.84
CA ALA A 621 13.82 -14.88 -14.19
C ALA A 621 14.07 -14.80 -15.70
N THR A 622 14.28 -15.95 -16.37
CA THR A 622 14.46 -16.03 -17.83
C THR A 622 13.28 -15.44 -18.59
N LEU A 623 12.05 -15.80 -18.20
CA LEU A 623 10.83 -15.31 -18.86
C LEU A 623 10.59 -13.82 -18.59
N GLY A 624 10.78 -13.34 -17.35
CA GLY A 624 10.61 -11.93 -17.01
C GLY A 624 11.62 -11.03 -17.72
N ALA A 625 12.88 -11.49 -17.81
CA ALA A 625 13.91 -10.81 -18.59
C ALA A 625 13.55 -10.76 -20.09
N ALA A 626 13.05 -11.86 -20.67
CA ALA A 626 12.60 -11.89 -22.06
C ALA A 626 11.41 -10.96 -22.32
N GLU A 627 10.46 -10.85 -21.38
CA GLU A 627 9.33 -9.90 -21.48
C GLU A 627 9.81 -8.45 -21.45
N LEU A 628 10.72 -8.11 -20.52
CA LEU A 628 11.34 -6.79 -20.44
C LEU A 628 12.14 -6.45 -21.71
N GLY A 629 12.93 -7.40 -22.24
CA GLY A 629 13.68 -7.23 -23.48
C GLY A 629 12.79 -6.96 -24.68
N GLY A 630 11.70 -7.73 -24.84
CA GLY A 630 10.71 -7.50 -25.89
C GLY A 630 9.91 -6.20 -25.71
N LEU A 631 9.69 -5.73 -24.48
CA LEU A 631 9.09 -4.41 -24.23
C LEU A 631 10.06 -3.26 -24.57
N LEU A 632 11.34 -3.41 -24.22
CA LEU A 632 12.39 -2.45 -24.60
C LEU A 632 12.50 -2.31 -26.11
N GLU A 633 12.58 -3.43 -26.85
CA GLU A 633 12.60 -3.45 -28.31
C GLU A 633 11.39 -2.70 -28.89
N ASP A 634 10.18 -3.09 -28.48
CA ASP A 634 8.93 -2.53 -29.03
C ASP A 634 8.72 -1.03 -28.70
N TYR A 635 9.36 -0.51 -27.65
CA TYR A 635 9.35 0.92 -27.30
C TYR A 635 10.64 1.68 -27.68
N ARG A 636 11.49 1.11 -28.53
CA ARG A 636 12.79 1.71 -28.96
C ARG A 636 13.72 2.05 -27.78
N GLY A 637 13.66 1.26 -26.71
CA GLY A 637 14.50 1.40 -25.52
C GLY A 637 13.97 2.36 -24.44
N SER A 638 12.76 2.92 -24.59
CA SER A 638 12.19 3.86 -23.60
C SER A 638 11.77 3.16 -22.30
N TYR A 639 12.49 3.45 -21.22
CA TYR A 639 12.32 2.78 -19.93
C TYR A 639 10.97 3.06 -19.28
N ILE A 640 10.52 4.31 -19.27
CA ILE A 640 9.21 4.67 -18.66
C ILE A 640 8.04 4.02 -19.40
N MET A 641 8.14 3.81 -20.72
CA MET A 641 7.14 3.08 -21.50
C MET A 641 7.22 1.56 -21.26
N THR A 642 8.43 1.00 -21.16
CA THR A 642 8.67 -0.41 -20.82
C THR A 642 8.11 -0.77 -19.45
N PHE A 643 8.44 -0.01 -18.40
CA PHE A 643 8.00 -0.30 -17.04
C PHE A 643 6.48 -0.10 -16.89
N ALA A 644 5.92 0.94 -17.55
CA ALA A 644 4.47 1.10 -17.66
C ALA A 644 3.81 -0.07 -18.42
N GLY A 645 4.47 -0.58 -19.46
CA GLY A 645 3.99 -1.70 -20.29
C GLY A 645 4.05 -3.05 -19.60
N TYR A 646 5.03 -3.25 -18.70
CA TYR A 646 5.16 -4.46 -17.87
C TYR A 646 4.03 -4.55 -16.84
N ASN A 647 3.80 -3.49 -16.05
CA ASN A 647 2.76 -3.49 -15.00
C ASN A 647 1.33 -3.31 -15.54
N ALA A 648 1.10 -2.43 -16.53
CA ALA A 648 -0.26 -2.10 -17.01
C ALA A 648 -0.61 -2.67 -18.40
N GLY A 649 0.34 -3.32 -19.07
CA GLY A 649 0.15 -3.88 -20.41
C GLY A 649 0.23 -2.84 -21.54
N ARG A 650 0.66 -3.32 -22.71
CA ARG A 650 0.88 -2.53 -23.94
C ARG A 650 -0.33 -1.69 -24.37
N GLY A 651 -1.53 -2.25 -24.21
CA GLY A 651 -2.79 -1.55 -24.54
C GLY A 651 -3.11 -0.36 -23.63
N SER A 652 -2.55 -0.29 -22.43
CA SER A 652 -2.66 0.87 -21.54
C SER A 652 -1.67 1.96 -21.96
N VAL A 653 -0.41 1.60 -22.19
CA VAL A 653 0.64 2.51 -22.68
C VAL A 653 0.21 3.19 -23.98
N ARG A 654 -0.34 2.43 -24.96
CA ARG A 654 -0.82 3.02 -26.21
C ARG A 654 -1.87 4.13 -26.00
N LYS A 655 -2.85 3.91 -25.11
CA LYS A 655 -3.87 4.91 -24.74
C LYS A 655 -3.28 6.13 -24.04
N TRP A 656 -2.15 5.97 -23.33
CA TRP A 656 -1.47 7.06 -22.65
C TRP A 656 -0.61 7.88 -23.62
N ILE A 657 0.00 7.24 -24.64
CA ILE A 657 0.61 7.95 -25.78
C ILE A 657 -0.44 8.75 -26.54
N GLU A 658 -1.55 8.11 -26.92
CA GLU A 658 -2.67 8.72 -27.66
C GLU A 658 -3.26 9.96 -26.93
N ARG A 659 -3.14 10.02 -25.59
CA ARG A 659 -3.74 11.07 -24.76
C ARG A 659 -2.77 12.14 -24.24
N TYR A 660 -1.56 11.75 -23.86
CA TYR A 660 -0.59 12.62 -23.18
C TYR A 660 0.64 12.93 -24.06
N GLY A 661 0.66 12.44 -25.30
CA GLY A 661 1.82 12.49 -26.19
C GLY A 661 2.77 11.31 -26.00
N ASP A 662 3.64 11.10 -26.98
CA ASP A 662 4.73 10.13 -26.90
C ASP A 662 5.86 10.73 -26.04
N PRO A 663 6.24 10.11 -24.90
CA PRO A 663 7.27 10.67 -24.03
C PRO A 663 8.68 10.62 -24.61
N ARG A 664 8.83 10.09 -25.83
CA ARG A 664 10.05 10.12 -26.64
C ARG A 664 10.13 11.36 -27.55
N ASP A 665 9.06 12.14 -27.67
CA ASP A 665 9.09 13.46 -28.31
C ASP A 665 9.68 14.48 -27.31
N PRO A 666 10.72 15.26 -27.67
CA PRO A 666 11.30 16.27 -26.79
C PRO A 666 10.32 17.37 -26.34
N LYS A 667 9.15 17.50 -26.96
CA LYS A 667 8.06 18.41 -26.54
C LYS A 667 7.24 17.89 -25.36
N VAL A 668 7.38 16.61 -25.01
CA VAL A 668 6.68 15.97 -23.88
C VAL A 668 7.63 15.85 -22.70
N ASP A 669 7.34 16.53 -21.58
CA ASP A 669 8.11 16.35 -20.35
C ASP A 669 7.87 14.92 -19.82
N PRO A 670 8.91 14.05 -19.74
CA PRO A 670 8.73 12.65 -19.37
C PRO A 670 8.35 12.49 -17.90
N VAL A 671 8.68 13.45 -17.03
CA VAL A 671 8.26 13.44 -15.63
C VAL A 671 6.77 13.73 -15.53
N ASP A 672 6.26 14.73 -16.27
CA ASP A 672 4.82 15.00 -16.33
C ASP A 672 4.03 13.89 -17.05
N TRP A 673 4.63 13.20 -18.02
CA TRP A 673 4.02 12.00 -18.62
C TRP A 673 3.87 10.87 -17.59
N VAL A 674 4.91 10.60 -16.79
CA VAL A 674 4.84 9.63 -15.68
C VAL A 674 3.81 10.07 -14.63
N GLU A 675 3.72 11.36 -14.29
CA GLU A 675 2.66 11.84 -13.40
C GLU A 675 1.25 11.66 -13.97
N SER A 676 1.09 11.76 -15.29
CA SER A 676 -0.18 11.66 -16.00
C SER A 676 -0.76 10.24 -16.03
N ILE A 677 0.06 9.21 -15.81
CA ILE A 677 -0.38 7.81 -15.70
C ILE A 677 -1.56 7.71 -14.70
N PRO A 678 -2.78 7.29 -15.14
CA PRO A 678 -3.97 7.32 -14.30
C PRO A 678 -3.96 6.30 -13.15
N PHE A 679 -3.30 5.15 -13.38
CA PHE A 679 -3.18 4.10 -12.39
C PHE A 679 -2.09 4.49 -11.39
N SER A 680 -2.46 4.80 -10.16
CA SER A 680 -1.51 5.19 -9.11
C SER A 680 -0.49 4.09 -8.81
N GLU A 681 -0.89 2.82 -8.96
CA GLU A 681 0.03 1.68 -8.88
C GLU A 681 1.11 1.79 -9.97
N THR A 682 0.73 1.83 -11.25
CA THR A 682 1.67 1.92 -12.38
C THR A 682 2.53 3.17 -12.35
N ARG A 683 1.98 4.33 -11.97
CA ARG A 683 2.76 5.55 -11.79
C ARG A 683 3.86 5.36 -10.75
N ASN A 684 3.48 4.88 -9.57
CA ASN A 684 4.43 4.64 -8.48
C ASN A 684 5.44 3.56 -8.90
N TYR A 685 5.00 2.50 -9.58
CA TYR A 685 5.83 1.43 -10.11
C TYR A 685 6.95 1.95 -11.03
N VAL A 686 6.60 2.78 -12.02
CA VAL A 686 7.59 3.42 -12.91
C VAL A 686 8.58 4.29 -12.11
N GLN A 687 8.10 5.11 -11.18
CA GLN A 687 8.94 5.95 -10.32
C GLN A 687 9.91 5.11 -9.47
N ARG A 688 9.41 4.01 -8.87
CA ARG A 688 10.21 3.08 -8.05
C ARG A 688 11.24 2.32 -8.88
N ILE A 689 10.96 1.91 -10.10
CA ILE A 689 11.98 1.20 -10.90
C ILE A 689 13.04 2.18 -11.41
N MET A 690 12.65 3.39 -11.82
CA MET A 690 13.59 4.43 -12.22
C MET A 690 14.56 4.80 -11.09
N GLU A 691 14.06 4.96 -9.84
CA GLU A 691 14.94 5.23 -8.69
C GLU A 691 15.82 4.02 -8.31
N ASN A 692 15.24 2.80 -8.31
CA ASN A 692 15.94 1.56 -7.98
C ASN A 692 17.08 1.26 -8.95
N LEU A 693 16.87 1.51 -10.25
CA LEU A 693 17.82 1.27 -11.31
C LEU A 693 19.15 2.01 -11.07
N GLN A 694 19.09 3.30 -10.70
CA GLN A 694 20.30 4.09 -10.44
C GLN A 694 21.06 3.54 -9.23
N VAL A 695 20.35 3.11 -8.18
CA VAL A 695 20.96 2.51 -7.00
C VAL A 695 21.60 1.17 -7.34
N TYR A 696 20.95 0.31 -8.13
CA TYR A 696 21.52 -0.98 -8.52
C TYR A 696 22.74 -0.84 -9.44
N ARG A 697 22.77 0.15 -10.35
CA ARG A 697 23.98 0.47 -11.14
C ARG A 697 25.18 0.81 -10.26
N ALA A 698 24.98 1.69 -9.29
CA ALA A 698 26.02 2.03 -8.32
C ALA A 698 26.45 0.81 -7.49
N ARG A 699 25.48 -0.03 -7.07
CA ARG A 699 25.73 -1.25 -6.29
C ARG A 699 26.42 -2.37 -7.04
N PHE A 700 26.31 -2.43 -8.37
CA PHE A 700 27.03 -3.36 -9.23
C PHE A 700 28.37 -2.81 -9.75
N GLY A 701 28.85 -1.67 -9.23
CA GLY A 701 30.15 -1.11 -9.59
C GLY A 701 30.17 -0.32 -10.91
N GLY A 702 29.01 0.00 -11.50
CA GLY A 702 28.90 0.89 -12.67
C GLY A 702 29.22 2.37 -12.39
N GLY A 703 29.87 2.65 -11.26
CA GLY A 703 30.07 3.98 -10.70
C GLY A 703 28.79 4.55 -10.07
N SER A 704 28.96 5.55 -9.20
CA SER A 704 27.85 6.33 -8.61
C SER A 704 27.27 7.38 -9.57
N ARG A 705 27.67 7.40 -10.86
CA ARG A 705 27.20 8.43 -11.81
C ARG A 705 25.70 8.27 -12.07
N LEU A 706 24.94 9.31 -11.74
CA LEU A 706 23.50 9.37 -11.94
C LEU A 706 23.17 9.55 -13.44
N GLN A 707 22.24 8.74 -13.95
CA GLN A 707 21.85 8.72 -15.38
C GLN A 707 20.35 8.95 -15.59
N ILE A 708 19.58 9.29 -14.54
CA ILE A 708 18.11 9.34 -14.58
C ILE A 708 17.52 10.21 -15.70
N GLU A 709 18.12 11.36 -16.04
CA GLU A 709 17.66 12.19 -17.17
C GLU A 709 17.86 11.48 -18.51
N ALA A 710 19.03 10.87 -18.73
CA ALA A 710 19.28 10.08 -19.93
C ALA A 710 18.31 8.91 -20.03
N ASP A 711 18.06 8.19 -18.93
CA ASP A 711 17.12 7.05 -18.89
C ASP A 711 15.65 7.46 -19.14
N LEU A 712 15.22 8.65 -18.65
CA LEU A 712 13.89 9.21 -18.93
C LEU A 712 13.70 9.49 -20.42
N HIS A 713 14.74 9.98 -21.11
CA HIS A 713 14.71 10.33 -22.53
C HIS A 713 15.12 9.19 -23.48
N ARG A 714 15.38 7.97 -22.99
CA ARG A 714 15.73 6.83 -23.85
C ARG A 714 14.64 6.57 -24.89
N GLY A 715 15.08 6.25 -26.11
CA GLY A 715 14.20 5.97 -27.25
C GLY A 715 13.61 7.22 -27.93
N ALA A 716 13.91 8.42 -27.43
CA ALA A 716 13.87 9.62 -28.25
C ALA A 716 14.80 9.45 -29.45
N SER A 717 14.32 9.80 -30.64
CA SER A 717 15.19 10.01 -31.78
C SER A 717 16.02 11.25 -31.48
N SER A 718 17.35 11.10 -31.41
CA SER A 718 18.24 12.26 -31.50
C SER A 718 17.86 13.04 -32.74
N SER A 719 17.55 14.33 -32.57
CA SER A 719 17.51 15.25 -33.70
C SER A 719 18.85 15.14 -34.42
N VAL A 720 18.80 14.71 -35.67
CA VAL A 720 19.93 14.87 -36.59
C VAL A 720 20.12 16.38 -36.71
N GLU A 721 21.28 16.87 -36.27
CA GLU A 721 21.72 18.25 -36.52
C GLU A 721 21.97 18.49 -38.01
#